data_AF-A0A3B3VTV7-F1
#
_entry.id   AF-A0A3B3VTV7-F1
#
_cell.length_a   1.000
_cell.length_b   1.000
_cell.length_c   1.000
_cell.angle_alpha   90.00
_cell.angle_beta   90.00
_cell.angle_gamma   90.00
#
_symmetry.space_group_name_H-M   'P 1'
#
loop_
_entity.id
_entity.type
_entity.pdbx_description
1 polymer ?
#
loop_
_entity_poly.entity_id
_entity_poly.type
_entity_poly.pdbx_seq_one_letter_code
_entity_poly.pdbx_strand_id
1 'polypeptide(L)'
;MQTGAQDQPTNGKEEQVTTGAESMEEEFMWEEYLEETGATAAPHTIFRHVEVSLQSSFQPGMKLEVASKSSPETYWVATIITTCGQLLLLRYSGYGDDRRADFWCDVMTAELHPVGWCAQNHKTLTPPEAIREKYSDWTEFLVQDLTGSRTAPANLLEGPLRGKNTVDLIVAGSVLELQNLSDPLLYWPVRVIQNIGGRLRLRPVGLSERHRAQDTWLFYLDVRLRPLGWALENRLTLEPPTELRPLLSDRDWQQALQNAQADGQKDAVPLEVFKDHADLPRHAFRTGMKLEMVSPWEQLLIRPVSVTKVYSDTYFQVTLDDLCAEAAPLSAVCHANSPGILPVQWCLKNGVALERPRGYEGPDFDWADYLKQSGSEAAPDACFPDTGHTRGFAEDMWLEAVNPARPEEVCVARVSRVRGRLLWLRLEGVLQPQSECIVDVESMDIFPVGWCEANSYPLTPPLRPVCQKQKKIAVVQPEKQSAPPAEAPPVVACQPVAMDTATANGRYCCSRVFVNHRCFSGPYLNKGRIAELPRAVGPGKCSLVLKELLSMLINAAYKPGRVLKELQQLQEPGWDSQEETLKAKYKGKTYRSTVRIVRLAEQIPDFCRKVCVKLQCCPNLLGPDLRADSCPENCSVQTKTKYTYYYGKKRRLPKAVGGDEAKPARRRRKRKAIFVQKKRRSSNMDYTAAGSPQDSDEEEEEDEELMQSCSEGSSSEPRDDQTDASSVEATGGGGRPRRAAALRRAFSAAVSLRPLINGSINTINHFHRF
;
A
#
# COMPACT_ATOMS: atom_id res chain seq x y z
N MET A 1 92.82 -25.31 -3.19
CA MET A 1 91.89 -26.42 -3.49
C MET A 1 90.49 -26.00 -3.01
N GLN A 2 89.43 -26.63 -3.54
CA GLN A 2 88.01 -26.25 -3.35
C GLN A 2 87.69 -25.89 -1.88
N THR A 3 87.15 -24.73 -1.48
CA THR A 3 86.06 -23.84 -1.96
C THR A 3 84.64 -24.35 -1.68
N GLY A 4 84.14 -24.07 -0.47
CA GLY A 4 82.73 -23.85 -0.18
C GLY A 4 82.62 -22.58 0.69
N ALA A 5 81.75 -21.64 0.33
CA ALA A 5 81.67 -20.31 0.94
C ALA A 5 80.23 -19.84 1.13
N GLN A 6 80.03 -18.90 2.06
CA GLN A 6 78.75 -18.35 2.47
C GLN A 6 78.30 -17.12 1.64
N ASP A 7 77.03 -16.76 1.85
CA ASP A 7 76.39 -15.44 1.76
C ASP A 7 75.93 -14.82 0.42
N GLN A 8 74.61 -14.58 0.39
CA GLN A 8 73.77 -13.60 -0.34
C GLN A 8 73.83 -13.55 -1.89
N PRO A 9 72.66 -13.29 -2.54
CA PRO A 9 72.32 -11.90 -2.87
C PRO A 9 70.81 -11.56 -2.81
N THR A 10 70.49 -10.29 -3.05
CA THR A 10 69.12 -9.76 -3.21
C THR A 10 68.75 -9.47 -4.67
N ASN A 11 67.44 -9.54 -4.93
CA ASN A 11 66.68 -8.83 -5.99
C ASN A 11 66.77 -9.34 -7.45
N GLY A 12 65.59 -9.60 -8.04
CA GLY A 12 65.38 -9.95 -9.45
C GLY A 12 63.89 -10.32 -9.69
N LYS A 13 63.17 -9.52 -10.48
CA LYS A 13 61.73 -9.69 -10.74
C LYS A 13 61.46 -10.73 -11.83
N GLU A 14 60.43 -11.55 -11.63
CA GLU A 14 59.60 -12.09 -12.71
C GLU A 14 58.11 -11.96 -12.34
N GLU A 15 57.28 -11.57 -13.32
CA GLU A 15 55.87 -11.24 -13.12
C GLU A 15 55.01 -12.50 -13.09
N GLN A 16 54.33 -12.77 -11.97
CA GLN A 16 53.21 -13.70 -11.96
C GLN A 16 51.95 -12.98 -12.45
N VAL A 17 51.43 -13.42 -13.59
CA VAL A 17 50.15 -12.97 -14.13
C VAL A 17 49.02 -13.44 -13.22
N THR A 18 48.47 -12.53 -12.43
CA THR A 18 47.25 -12.75 -11.64
C THR A 18 46.02 -12.73 -12.54
N THR A 19 45.61 -13.89 -13.05
CA THR A 19 44.22 -14.06 -13.53
C THR A 19 43.29 -14.09 -12.33
N GLY A 20 42.89 -12.91 -11.87
CA GLY A 20 41.83 -12.73 -10.89
C GLY A 20 40.50 -13.19 -11.48
N ALA A 21 40.15 -14.45 -11.22
CA ALA A 21 38.77 -14.92 -11.34
C ALA A 21 38.06 -14.59 -10.02
N GLU A 22 37.76 -13.31 -9.82
CA GLU A 22 36.73 -12.92 -8.86
C GLU A 22 35.43 -13.53 -9.38
N SER A 23 34.94 -14.56 -8.70
CA SER A 23 33.60 -15.08 -8.94
C SER A 23 32.63 -14.00 -8.49
N MET A 24 32.12 -13.23 -9.46
CA MET A 24 30.91 -12.45 -9.25
C MET A 24 29.80 -13.42 -8.80
N GLU A 25 29.48 -13.39 -7.52
CA GLU A 25 28.27 -14.00 -7.00
C GLU A 25 27.10 -13.26 -7.68
N GLU A 26 26.40 -13.96 -8.57
CA GLU A 26 25.24 -13.39 -9.27
C GLU A 26 24.19 -13.00 -8.22
N GLU A 27 23.88 -11.69 -8.15
CA GLU A 27 22.93 -11.13 -7.18
C GLU A 27 21.56 -11.80 -7.36
N PHE A 28 20.94 -12.22 -6.26
CA PHE A 28 19.70 -12.99 -6.32
C PHE A 28 18.53 -12.13 -6.83
N MET A 29 18.01 -12.48 -8.01
CA MET A 29 16.87 -11.81 -8.64
C MET A 29 15.60 -12.63 -8.47
N TRP A 30 14.59 -12.05 -7.78
CA TRP A 30 13.29 -12.69 -7.60
C TRP A 30 12.56 -12.98 -8.91
N GLU A 31 12.65 -12.10 -9.91
CA GLU A 31 11.98 -12.28 -11.21
C GLU A 31 12.46 -13.58 -11.89
N GLU A 32 13.77 -13.75 -12.00
CA GLU A 32 14.39 -14.97 -12.57
C GLU A 32 14.05 -16.21 -11.73
N TYR A 33 14.13 -16.12 -10.40
CA TYR A 33 13.83 -17.26 -9.52
C TYR A 33 12.37 -17.73 -9.65
N LEU A 34 11.40 -16.81 -9.69
CA LEU A 34 9.99 -17.14 -9.84
C LEU A 34 9.68 -17.69 -11.24
N GLU A 35 10.30 -17.14 -12.29
CA GLU A 35 10.15 -17.66 -13.66
C GLU A 35 10.72 -19.08 -13.82
N GLU A 36 11.88 -19.37 -13.23
CA GLU A 36 12.53 -20.68 -13.35
C GLU A 36 11.89 -21.77 -12.48
N THR A 37 11.39 -21.42 -11.29
CA THR A 37 10.75 -22.38 -10.38
C THR A 37 9.24 -22.54 -10.62
N GLY A 38 8.60 -21.57 -11.28
CA GLY A 38 7.13 -21.49 -11.38
C GLY A 38 6.46 -21.15 -10.03
N ALA A 39 7.22 -20.66 -9.07
CA ALA A 39 6.76 -20.30 -7.73
C ALA A 39 5.74 -19.14 -7.75
N THR A 40 4.81 -19.15 -6.78
CA THR A 40 3.79 -18.09 -6.64
C THR A 40 4.16 -17.16 -5.49
N ALA A 41 4.39 -15.88 -5.80
CA ALA A 41 4.60 -14.85 -4.79
C ALA A 41 3.29 -14.53 -4.01
N ALA A 42 3.42 -14.31 -2.72
CA ALA A 42 2.36 -13.82 -1.85
C ALA A 42 1.91 -12.41 -2.30
N PRO A 43 0.61 -12.19 -2.61
CA PRO A 43 0.16 -10.90 -3.16
C PRO A 43 0.39 -9.72 -2.21
N HIS A 44 1.03 -8.65 -2.69
CA HIS A 44 1.40 -7.48 -1.88
C HIS A 44 0.29 -6.91 -0.99
N THR A 45 -0.96 -6.96 -1.44
CA THR A 45 -2.10 -6.40 -0.70
C THR A 45 -2.55 -7.19 0.52
N ILE A 46 -1.93 -8.32 0.86
CA ILE A 46 -2.19 -9.02 2.13
C ILE A 46 -1.28 -8.51 3.26
N PHE A 47 -0.14 -7.90 2.93
CA PHE A 47 0.81 -7.32 3.88
C PHE A 47 0.35 -5.93 4.34
N ARG A 48 -0.63 -5.90 5.26
CA ARG A 48 -1.32 -4.67 5.67
C ARG A 48 -0.37 -3.57 6.15
N HIS A 49 0.68 -3.90 6.90
CA HIS A 49 1.62 -2.90 7.42
C HIS A 49 2.44 -2.22 6.30
N VAL A 50 2.74 -2.94 5.20
CA VAL A 50 3.35 -2.37 3.97
C VAL A 50 2.32 -1.54 3.18
N GLU A 51 1.09 -2.03 3.00
CA GLU A 51 0.04 -1.24 2.33
C GLU A 51 -0.31 0.05 3.10
N VAL A 52 -0.13 0.09 4.42
CA VAL A 52 -0.25 1.31 5.23
C VAL A 52 0.98 2.22 5.09
N SER A 53 2.19 1.66 5.07
CA SER A 53 3.43 2.44 4.94
C SER A 53 3.56 3.19 3.60
N LEU A 54 2.92 2.66 2.56
CA LEU A 54 2.81 3.27 1.22
C LEU A 54 1.69 4.32 1.08
N GLN A 55 0.84 4.51 2.10
CA GLN A 55 -0.25 5.51 2.03
C GLN A 55 0.27 6.93 2.18
N SER A 56 -0.38 7.86 1.47
CA SER A 56 -0.03 9.28 1.54
C SER A 56 -0.24 9.81 2.97
N SER A 57 0.67 10.67 3.39
CA SER A 57 0.54 11.43 4.65
C SER A 57 -0.71 12.32 4.61
N PHE A 58 -1.08 12.82 3.43
CA PHE A 58 -2.30 13.58 3.17
C PHE A 58 -3.55 12.69 3.12
N GLN A 59 -4.70 13.27 3.43
CA GLN A 59 -5.99 12.58 3.40
C GLN A 59 -7.03 13.37 2.60
N PRO A 60 -7.92 12.71 1.84
CA PRO A 60 -9.07 13.35 1.22
C PRO A 60 -9.90 14.15 2.25
N GLY A 61 -10.36 15.33 1.85
CA GLY A 61 -11.09 16.27 2.71
C GLY A 61 -10.21 17.24 3.52
N MET A 62 -8.88 17.04 3.59
CA MET A 62 -7.98 18.07 4.13
C MET A 62 -8.03 19.33 3.26
N LYS A 63 -7.89 20.51 3.89
CA LYS A 63 -7.83 21.81 3.21
C LYS A 63 -6.45 22.45 3.32
N LEU A 64 -6.08 23.24 2.32
CA LEU A 64 -4.80 23.95 2.24
C LEU A 64 -4.96 25.21 1.38
N GLU A 65 -3.98 26.11 1.46
CA GLU A 65 -3.88 27.32 0.63
C GLU A 65 -2.96 27.04 -0.57
N VAL A 66 -3.39 27.37 -1.78
CA VAL A 66 -2.65 27.17 -3.04
C VAL A 66 -2.33 28.53 -3.65
N ALA A 67 -1.09 28.74 -4.09
CA ALA A 67 -0.72 29.94 -4.85
C ALA A 67 -1.49 30.04 -6.17
N SER A 68 -1.97 31.24 -6.50
CA SER A 68 -2.63 31.50 -7.77
C SER A 68 -1.63 31.58 -8.91
N LYS A 69 -1.91 30.85 -9.99
CA LYS A 69 -1.11 30.90 -11.23
C LYS A 69 -1.20 32.25 -11.96
N SER A 70 -2.12 33.13 -11.56
CA SER A 70 -2.33 34.45 -12.18
C SER A 70 -1.66 35.60 -11.44
N SER A 71 -1.25 35.43 -10.17
CA SER A 71 -0.53 36.44 -9.39
C SER A 71 0.20 35.77 -8.23
N PRO A 72 1.53 35.99 -8.07
CA PRO A 72 2.34 35.31 -7.04
C PRO A 72 2.01 35.73 -5.59
N GLU A 73 1.27 36.83 -5.41
CA GLU A 73 0.88 37.37 -4.11
C GLU A 73 -0.53 36.95 -3.67
N THR A 74 -1.26 36.20 -4.51
CA THR A 74 -2.63 35.76 -4.21
C THR A 74 -2.74 34.25 -4.12
N TYR A 75 -3.54 33.80 -3.15
CA TYR A 75 -3.72 32.39 -2.83
C TYR A 75 -5.21 32.07 -2.76
N TRP A 76 -5.58 30.80 -2.82
CA TRP A 76 -6.95 30.39 -2.51
C TRP A 76 -7.00 29.04 -1.80
N VAL A 77 -8.04 28.87 -0.97
CA VAL A 77 -8.29 27.61 -0.26
C VAL A 77 -8.70 26.54 -1.27
N ALA A 78 -8.09 25.36 -1.17
CA ALA A 78 -8.47 24.16 -1.89
C ALA A 78 -8.63 22.98 -0.94
N THR A 79 -9.48 22.03 -1.34
CA THR A 79 -9.70 20.75 -0.65
C THR A 79 -9.01 19.63 -1.43
N ILE A 80 -8.31 18.73 -0.73
CA ILE A 80 -7.74 17.51 -1.30
C ILE A 80 -8.88 16.55 -1.63
N ILE A 81 -9.09 16.25 -2.91
CA ILE A 81 -10.10 15.31 -3.41
C ILE A 81 -9.56 13.87 -3.38
N THR A 82 -8.31 13.67 -3.81
CA THR A 82 -7.60 12.39 -3.69
C THR A 82 -6.08 12.61 -3.75
N THR A 83 -5.31 11.58 -3.41
CA THR A 83 -3.85 11.58 -3.35
C THR A 83 -3.28 10.49 -4.26
N CYS A 84 -2.18 10.76 -4.96
CA CYS A 84 -1.38 9.80 -5.72
C CYS A 84 0.10 10.04 -5.41
N GLY A 85 0.58 9.48 -4.28
CA GLY A 85 1.90 9.79 -3.73
C GLY A 85 2.01 11.29 -3.40
N GLN A 86 2.93 11.97 -4.10
CA GLN A 86 3.18 13.42 -4.01
C GLN A 86 2.24 14.29 -4.87
N LEU A 87 1.42 13.67 -5.74
CA LEU A 87 0.41 14.40 -6.52
C LEU A 87 -0.90 14.45 -5.74
N LEU A 88 -1.44 15.66 -5.55
CA LEU A 88 -2.75 15.90 -4.95
C LEU A 88 -3.73 16.33 -6.04
N LEU A 89 -4.91 15.70 -6.08
CA LEU A 89 -6.03 16.25 -6.84
C LEU A 89 -6.73 17.27 -5.95
N LEU A 90 -6.70 18.53 -6.34
CA LEU A 90 -7.25 19.64 -5.57
C LEU A 90 -8.49 20.23 -6.25
N ARG A 91 -9.46 20.65 -5.44
CA ARG A 91 -10.57 21.51 -5.87
C ARG A 91 -10.59 22.79 -5.04
N TYR A 92 -10.62 23.94 -5.69
CA TYR A 92 -10.80 25.22 -5.00
C TYR A 92 -12.15 25.29 -4.26
N SER A 93 -12.13 25.82 -3.02
CA SER A 93 -13.34 26.07 -2.24
C SER A 93 -14.26 27.04 -2.99
N GLY A 94 -15.56 26.74 -3.01
CA GLY A 94 -16.57 27.49 -3.77
C GLY A 94 -17.04 26.83 -5.08
N TYR A 95 -16.30 25.88 -5.66
CA TYR A 95 -16.76 25.11 -6.83
C TYR A 95 -17.82 24.03 -6.50
N GLY A 96 -17.96 23.64 -5.24
CA GLY A 96 -18.89 22.58 -4.82
C GLY A 96 -18.49 21.23 -5.39
N ASP A 97 -19.42 20.52 -6.05
CA ASP A 97 -19.20 19.20 -6.63
C ASP A 97 -18.70 19.19 -8.09
N ASP A 98 -18.35 20.35 -8.67
CA ASP A 98 -17.88 20.42 -10.06
C ASP A 98 -16.46 19.84 -10.24
N ARG A 99 -16.40 18.56 -10.59
CA ARG A 99 -15.18 17.81 -10.91
C ARG A 99 -14.39 18.39 -12.10
N ARG A 100 -14.98 19.24 -12.94
CA ARG A 100 -14.27 19.89 -14.06
C ARG A 100 -13.30 20.96 -13.60
N ALA A 101 -13.46 21.45 -12.36
CA ALA A 101 -12.56 22.39 -11.71
C ALA A 101 -11.41 21.69 -10.95
N ASP A 102 -11.40 20.36 -10.90
CA ASP A 102 -10.35 19.59 -10.24
C ASP A 102 -9.03 19.71 -11.01
N PHE A 103 -7.93 19.94 -10.30
CA PHE A 103 -6.60 20.05 -10.89
C PHE A 103 -5.56 19.27 -10.09
N TRP A 104 -4.64 18.62 -10.79
CA TRP A 104 -3.49 17.99 -10.16
C TRP A 104 -2.47 19.06 -9.74
N CYS A 105 -1.93 18.87 -8.54
CA CYS A 105 -0.93 19.72 -7.92
C CYS A 105 0.18 18.82 -7.35
N ASP A 106 1.41 19.05 -7.76
CA ASP A 106 2.57 18.33 -7.23
C ASP A 106 3.07 19.06 -5.98
N VAL A 107 3.05 18.37 -4.84
CA VAL A 107 3.47 18.93 -3.55
C VAL A 107 4.91 19.43 -3.62
N MET A 108 5.78 18.80 -4.41
CA MET A 108 7.21 19.15 -4.48
C MET A 108 7.50 20.43 -5.27
N THR A 109 6.61 20.83 -6.18
CA THR A 109 6.83 21.97 -7.09
C THR A 109 5.82 23.11 -6.92
N ALA A 110 4.63 22.86 -6.39
CA ALA A 110 3.62 23.90 -6.14
C ALA A 110 3.77 24.55 -4.76
N GLU A 111 3.60 25.87 -4.70
CA GLU A 111 3.48 26.62 -3.45
C GLU A 111 2.14 26.30 -2.79
N LEU A 112 2.22 25.48 -1.72
CA LEU A 112 1.11 24.98 -0.93
C LEU A 112 1.40 25.27 0.54
N HIS A 113 0.39 25.74 1.26
CA HIS A 113 0.53 26.16 2.65
C HIS A 113 -0.64 25.68 3.51
N PRO A 114 -0.46 25.52 4.84
CA PRO A 114 -1.58 25.21 5.74
C PRO A 114 -2.57 26.38 5.78
N VAL A 115 -3.84 26.09 6.08
CA VAL A 115 -4.87 27.13 6.24
C VAL A 115 -4.49 28.10 7.36
N GLY A 116 -4.48 29.39 7.05
CA GLY A 116 -4.06 30.48 7.93
C GLY A 116 -2.66 31.04 7.62
N TRP A 117 -1.87 30.41 6.74
CA TRP A 117 -0.52 30.87 6.39
C TRP A 117 -0.54 32.25 5.71
N CYS A 118 -1.49 32.51 4.81
CA CYS A 118 -1.61 33.82 4.16
C CYS A 118 -1.82 34.95 5.16
N ALA A 119 -2.65 34.72 6.18
CA ALA A 119 -2.91 35.70 7.23
C ALA A 119 -1.65 35.99 8.08
N GLN A 120 -0.80 34.98 8.31
CA GLN A 120 0.47 35.12 9.03
C GLN A 120 1.55 35.82 8.20
N ASN A 121 1.55 35.63 6.88
CA ASN A 121 2.58 36.13 5.95
C ASN A 121 2.14 37.38 5.16
N HIS A 122 1.06 38.04 5.59
CA HIS A 122 0.48 39.23 4.94
C HIS A 122 0.14 39.06 3.45
N LYS A 123 -0.25 37.85 3.03
CA LYS A 123 -0.72 37.51 1.68
C LYS A 123 -2.25 37.55 1.60
N THR A 124 -2.80 37.65 0.39
CA THR A 124 -4.25 37.82 0.18
C THR A 124 -4.92 36.56 -0.36
N LEU A 125 -5.98 36.09 0.32
CA LEU A 125 -6.87 35.07 -0.22
C LEU A 125 -7.82 35.70 -1.26
N THR A 126 -7.71 35.29 -2.53
CA THR A 126 -8.54 35.80 -3.63
C THR A 126 -9.24 34.66 -4.38
N PRO A 127 -10.57 34.67 -4.54
CA PRO A 127 -11.29 33.62 -5.23
C PRO A 127 -10.93 33.57 -6.74
N PRO A 128 -10.79 32.38 -7.34
CA PRO A 128 -10.63 32.20 -8.77
C PRO A 128 -11.70 32.94 -9.57
N GLU A 129 -11.30 33.56 -10.67
CA GLU A 129 -12.14 34.45 -11.48
C GLU A 129 -13.48 33.81 -11.88
N ALA A 130 -13.46 32.54 -12.31
CA ALA A 130 -14.66 31.81 -12.73
C ALA A 130 -15.67 31.49 -11.61
N ILE A 131 -15.34 31.71 -10.33
CA ILE A 131 -16.31 31.66 -9.23
C ILE A 131 -16.52 33.00 -8.52
N ARG A 132 -15.71 34.04 -8.79
CA ARG A 132 -15.63 35.29 -8.00
C ARG A 132 -16.99 35.92 -7.66
N GLU A 133 -17.95 35.88 -8.58
CA GLU A 133 -19.30 36.47 -8.45
C GLU A 133 -20.34 35.54 -7.81
N LYS A 134 -19.99 34.29 -7.49
CA LYS A 134 -20.91 33.25 -7.00
C LYS A 134 -21.39 33.49 -5.55
N TYR A 135 -20.61 34.21 -4.75
CA TYR A 135 -20.94 34.57 -3.37
C TYR A 135 -20.67 36.05 -3.15
N SER A 136 -21.56 36.72 -2.41
CA SER A 136 -21.44 38.15 -2.07
C SER A 136 -20.45 38.40 -0.93
N ASP A 137 -20.34 37.47 0.02
CA ASP A 137 -19.36 37.50 1.11
C ASP A 137 -18.54 36.20 1.10
N TRP A 138 -17.29 36.32 0.68
CA TRP A 138 -16.32 35.22 0.66
C TRP A 138 -15.74 34.90 2.04
N THR A 139 -15.79 35.85 2.98
CA THR A 139 -15.33 35.66 4.36
C THR A 139 -16.33 34.79 5.10
N GLU A 140 -17.63 35.09 5.02
CA GLU A 140 -18.68 34.26 5.61
C GLU A 140 -18.64 32.83 5.02
N PHE A 141 -18.54 32.71 3.69
CA PHE A 141 -18.39 31.42 3.03
C PHE A 141 -17.17 30.62 3.52
N LEU A 142 -15.99 31.25 3.61
CA LEU A 142 -14.79 30.57 4.09
C LEU A 142 -14.88 30.20 5.58
N VAL A 143 -15.52 31.02 6.43
CA VAL A 143 -15.78 30.66 7.84
C VAL A 143 -16.64 29.39 7.90
N GLN A 144 -17.70 29.29 7.10
CA GLN A 144 -18.55 28.10 7.05
C GLN A 144 -17.81 26.86 6.49
N ASP A 145 -17.04 26.99 5.40
CA ASP A 145 -16.30 25.90 4.75
C ASP A 145 -15.11 25.39 5.60
N LEU A 146 -14.42 26.29 6.32
CA LEU A 146 -13.26 25.94 7.15
C LEU A 146 -13.63 25.43 8.55
N THR A 147 -14.80 25.81 9.09
CA THR A 147 -15.19 25.40 10.44
C THR A 147 -15.37 23.88 10.54
N GLY A 148 -14.59 23.24 11.42
CA GLY A 148 -14.58 21.78 11.59
C GLY A 148 -13.78 21.01 10.53
N SER A 149 -13.29 21.68 9.48
CA SER A 149 -12.39 21.07 8.49
C SER A 149 -10.98 20.87 9.05
N ARG A 150 -10.26 19.85 8.58
CA ARG A 150 -8.84 19.63 8.92
C ARG A 150 -7.95 20.34 7.91
N THR A 151 -6.99 21.15 8.37
CA THR A 151 -5.90 21.62 7.50
C THR A 151 -4.95 20.47 7.18
N ALA A 152 -4.30 20.51 6.02
CA ALA A 152 -3.11 19.74 5.75
C ALA A 152 -1.97 20.20 6.70
N PRO A 153 -1.16 19.28 7.27
CA PRO A 153 -0.03 19.62 8.14
C PRO A 153 1.07 20.41 7.43
N ALA A 154 1.60 21.45 8.09
CA ALA A 154 2.59 22.37 7.52
C ALA A 154 3.89 21.67 7.10
N ASN A 155 4.40 20.76 7.93
CA ASN A 155 5.59 19.94 7.67
C ASN A 155 5.48 19.06 6.42
N LEU A 156 4.27 18.71 5.97
CA LEU A 156 4.08 17.91 4.74
C LEU A 156 4.03 18.79 3.48
N LEU A 157 3.72 20.08 3.63
CA LEU A 157 3.66 21.06 2.54
C LEU A 157 4.96 21.86 2.38
N GLU A 158 5.68 22.08 3.47
CA GLU A 158 6.83 22.98 3.57
C GLU A 158 8.04 22.29 4.23
N GLY A 159 9.25 22.80 3.94
CA GLY A 159 10.48 22.37 4.61
C GLY A 159 10.99 20.96 4.24
N PRO A 160 11.88 20.36 5.06
CA PRO A 160 12.57 19.10 4.75
C PRO A 160 11.69 17.84 4.75
N LEU A 161 10.43 17.96 5.19
CA LEU A 161 9.44 16.88 5.26
C LEU A 161 8.36 16.99 4.17
N ARG A 162 8.48 17.99 3.29
CA ARG A 162 7.59 18.24 2.16
C ARG A 162 7.43 17.00 1.27
N GLY A 163 6.17 16.62 1.01
CA GLY A 163 5.81 15.50 0.13
C GLY A 163 6.26 14.10 0.60
N LYS A 164 6.70 13.95 1.85
CA LYS A 164 7.14 12.67 2.42
C LYS A 164 5.97 11.80 2.88
N ASN A 165 6.09 10.49 2.71
CA ASN A 165 5.16 9.54 3.32
C ASN A 165 5.47 9.40 4.82
N THR A 166 4.51 8.84 5.58
CA THR A 166 4.61 8.68 7.04
C THR A 166 5.94 8.01 7.46
N VAL A 167 6.42 7.01 6.72
CA VAL A 167 7.72 6.36 6.96
C VAL A 167 8.88 7.35 6.90
N ASP A 168 8.95 8.18 5.87
CA ASP A 168 10.10 9.05 5.60
C ASP A 168 10.17 10.27 6.55
N LEU A 169 9.14 10.46 7.39
CA LEU A 169 9.14 11.41 8.50
C LEU A 169 9.99 10.92 9.68
N ILE A 170 10.22 9.60 9.78
CA ILE A 170 11.06 8.99 10.81
C ILE A 170 12.50 8.94 10.28
N VAL A 171 13.35 9.84 10.78
CA VAL A 171 14.74 9.97 10.32
C VAL A 171 15.72 9.36 11.32
N ALA A 172 16.92 9.02 10.86
CA ALA A 172 17.99 8.61 11.77
C ALA A 172 18.32 9.75 12.75
N GLY A 173 18.48 9.41 14.03
CA GLY A 173 18.63 10.36 15.14
C GLY A 173 17.34 10.71 15.87
N SER A 174 16.16 10.53 15.24
CA SER A 174 14.85 10.76 15.88
C SER A 174 14.70 9.99 17.19
N VAL A 175 14.05 10.63 18.17
CA VAL A 175 13.81 10.06 19.51
C VAL A 175 12.34 9.68 19.66
N LEU A 176 12.09 8.44 20.07
CA LEU A 176 10.77 7.86 20.37
C LEU A 176 10.75 7.28 21.79
N GLU A 177 9.57 6.97 22.32
CA GLU A 177 9.43 6.15 23.53
C GLU A 177 9.04 4.72 23.14
N LEU A 178 9.70 3.73 23.75
CA LEU A 178 9.42 2.31 23.57
C LEU A 178 8.96 1.68 24.89
N GLN A 179 7.83 0.98 24.85
CA GLN A 179 7.33 0.18 25.97
C GLN A 179 8.26 -1.00 26.28
N ASN A 180 8.47 -1.28 27.56
CA ASN A 180 9.23 -2.44 28.02
C ASN A 180 8.49 -3.75 27.71
N LEU A 181 9.25 -4.82 27.39
CA LEU A 181 8.70 -6.15 27.06
C LEU A 181 8.12 -6.91 28.26
N SER A 182 8.63 -6.63 29.46
CA SER A 182 8.35 -7.35 30.71
C SER A 182 7.35 -6.61 31.61
N ASP A 183 7.21 -5.29 31.44
CA ASP A 183 6.23 -4.46 32.17
C ASP A 183 5.58 -3.41 31.24
N PRO A 184 4.26 -3.47 30.99
CA PRO A 184 3.57 -2.54 30.10
C PRO A 184 3.48 -1.10 30.65
N LEU A 185 3.81 -0.87 31.92
CA LEU A 185 3.77 0.43 32.58
C LEU A 185 5.11 1.19 32.50
N LEU A 186 6.17 0.52 32.04
CA LEU A 186 7.51 1.09 31.90
C LEU A 186 7.81 1.41 30.43
N TYR A 187 8.38 2.58 30.19
CA TYR A 187 8.83 3.05 28.89
C TYR A 187 10.28 3.53 28.99
N TRP A 188 11.02 3.51 27.88
CA TRP A 188 12.32 4.19 27.79
C TRP A 188 12.48 4.89 26.45
N PRO A 189 13.13 6.08 26.39
CA PRO A 189 13.45 6.70 25.11
C PRO A 189 14.42 5.85 24.30
N VAL A 190 14.16 5.74 23.00
CA VAL A 190 14.99 5.06 22.01
C VAL A 190 15.32 6.02 20.88
N ARG A 191 16.52 5.90 20.31
CA ARG A 191 16.93 6.60 19.09
C ARG A 191 16.76 5.70 17.89
N VAL A 192 16.21 6.24 16.81
CA VAL A 192 16.20 5.60 15.49
C VAL A 192 17.63 5.64 14.96
N ILE A 193 18.28 4.47 14.88
CA ILE A 193 19.59 4.31 14.24
C ILE A 193 19.43 4.24 12.73
N GLN A 194 18.40 3.54 12.27
CA GLN A 194 18.11 3.34 10.84
C GLN A 194 16.61 3.11 10.64
N ASN A 195 16.09 3.52 9.50
CA ASN A 195 14.73 3.26 9.03
C ASN A 195 14.82 2.69 7.61
N ILE A 196 14.26 1.50 7.39
CA ILE A 196 14.21 0.80 6.10
C ILE A 196 12.75 0.47 5.80
N GLY A 197 12.08 1.24 4.93
CA GLY A 197 10.69 0.95 4.54
C GLY A 197 9.67 0.94 5.67
N GLY A 198 9.98 1.57 6.82
CA GLY A 198 9.19 1.53 8.05
C GLY A 198 9.73 0.55 9.10
N ARG A 199 10.72 -0.27 8.77
CA ARG A 199 11.44 -1.14 9.70
C ARG A 199 12.56 -0.37 10.39
N LEU A 200 12.39 -0.12 11.68
CA LEU A 200 13.26 0.73 12.49
C LEU A 200 14.26 -0.12 13.27
N ARG A 201 15.55 0.24 13.20
CA ARG A 201 16.58 -0.19 14.15
C ARG A 201 16.64 0.84 15.27
N LEU A 202 16.32 0.43 16.48
CA LEU A 202 16.13 1.30 17.64
C LEU A 202 17.18 1.01 18.71
N ARG A 203 17.80 2.05 19.26
CA ARG A 203 18.77 1.94 20.35
C ARG A 203 18.27 2.65 21.60
N PRO A 204 18.22 1.99 22.78
CA PRO A 204 17.97 2.66 24.06
C PRO A 204 18.89 3.88 24.28
N VAL A 205 18.28 5.02 24.60
CA VAL A 205 18.99 6.28 24.88
C VAL A 205 19.99 6.07 26.02
N GLY A 206 21.23 6.48 25.79
CA GLY A 206 22.38 6.27 26.69
C GLY A 206 23.38 5.26 26.14
N LEU A 207 22.92 4.28 25.35
CA LEU A 207 23.79 3.31 24.69
C LEU A 207 24.45 3.89 23.43
N SER A 208 25.71 3.54 23.19
CA SER A 208 26.47 3.83 21.96
C SER A 208 26.69 2.57 21.11
N GLU A 209 27.37 2.68 19.96
CA GLU A 209 27.54 1.57 18.98
C GLU A 209 28.21 0.32 19.58
N ARG A 210 28.99 0.46 20.67
CA ARG A 210 29.56 -0.68 21.40
C ARG A 210 28.50 -1.64 21.98
N HIS A 211 27.25 -1.20 22.12
CA HIS A 211 26.14 -2.02 22.58
C HIS A 211 25.16 -2.36 21.44
N ARG A 212 25.61 -2.40 20.17
CA ARG A 212 24.79 -2.76 18.99
C ARG A 212 23.96 -4.04 19.17
N ALA A 213 24.42 -5.02 19.95
CA ALA A 213 23.69 -6.24 20.28
C ALA A 213 22.40 -6.01 21.13
N GLN A 214 22.23 -4.81 21.69
CA GLN A 214 21.04 -4.37 22.44
C GLN A 214 20.08 -3.52 21.59
N ASP A 215 20.37 -3.36 20.28
CA ASP A 215 19.47 -2.67 19.36
C ASP A 215 18.24 -3.54 19.10
N THR A 216 17.05 -2.96 19.20
CA THR A 216 15.78 -3.64 18.91
C THR A 216 15.29 -3.28 17.51
N TRP A 217 14.81 -4.27 16.76
CA TRP A 217 14.16 -4.05 15.46
C TRP A 217 12.65 -4.08 15.62
N LEU A 218 11.94 -3.06 15.13
CA LEU A 218 10.48 -2.98 15.12
C LEU A 218 9.98 -2.31 13.84
N PHE A 219 8.82 -2.71 13.34
CA PHE A 219 8.12 -1.91 12.35
C PHE A 219 7.47 -0.69 13.01
N TYR A 220 7.41 0.45 12.31
CA TYR A 220 6.99 1.73 12.91
C TYR A 220 5.54 1.76 13.40
N LEU A 221 4.69 0.79 13.01
CA LEU A 221 3.30 0.64 13.45
C LEU A 221 3.16 -0.22 14.73
N ASP A 222 4.27 -0.71 15.30
CA ASP A 222 4.25 -1.53 16.51
C ASP A 222 3.62 -0.74 17.68
N VAL A 223 2.63 -1.36 18.33
CA VAL A 223 1.81 -0.76 19.38
C VAL A 223 2.61 -0.34 20.62
N ARG A 224 3.88 -0.72 20.75
CA ARG A 224 4.80 -0.31 21.83
C ARG A 224 5.48 1.04 21.58
N LEU A 225 5.48 1.55 20.33
CA LEU A 225 6.13 2.81 19.97
C LEU A 225 5.23 4.02 20.24
N ARG A 226 5.78 5.07 20.83
CA ARG A 226 5.07 6.30 21.19
C ARG A 226 5.90 7.55 20.90
N PRO A 227 5.27 8.71 20.68
CA PRO A 227 5.98 9.99 20.60
C PRO A 227 6.59 10.32 21.97
N LEU A 228 7.73 11.01 21.97
CA LEU A 228 8.41 11.42 23.20
C LEU A 228 7.50 12.34 24.05
N GLY A 229 7.44 12.06 25.36
CA GLY A 229 6.56 12.73 26.32
C GLY A 229 5.27 11.96 26.63
N TRP A 230 4.86 11.01 25.78
CA TRP A 230 3.58 10.30 25.91
C TRP A 230 3.45 9.52 27.22
N ALA A 231 4.51 8.83 27.66
CA ALA A 231 4.50 8.09 28.92
C ALA A 231 4.20 9.01 30.10
N LEU A 232 4.87 10.17 30.17
CA LEU A 232 4.69 11.14 31.25
C LEU A 232 3.28 11.76 31.25
N GLU A 233 2.74 12.10 30.06
CA GLU A 233 1.36 12.58 29.91
C GLU A 233 0.34 11.54 30.42
N ASN A 234 0.61 10.25 30.21
CA ASN A 234 -0.24 9.13 30.64
C ASN A 234 0.10 8.62 32.05
N ARG A 235 0.98 9.30 32.80
CA ARG A 235 1.41 8.95 34.17
C ARG A 235 2.12 7.60 34.29
N LEU A 236 2.85 7.24 33.24
CA LEU A 236 3.68 6.03 33.14
C LEU A 236 5.15 6.40 33.43
N THR A 237 5.95 5.41 33.79
CA THR A 237 7.31 5.64 34.29
C THR A 237 8.35 5.50 33.17
N LEU A 238 9.29 6.46 33.11
CA LEU A 238 10.46 6.38 32.24
C LEU A 238 11.64 5.76 32.98
N GLU A 239 11.89 4.47 32.75
CA GLU A 239 12.98 3.71 33.37
C GLU A 239 13.71 2.82 32.36
N PRO A 240 15.06 2.72 32.41
CA PRO A 240 15.80 1.83 31.53
C PRO A 240 15.42 0.36 31.79
N PRO A 241 15.31 -0.48 30.74
CA PRO A 241 15.03 -1.91 30.88
C PRO A 241 15.96 -2.59 31.88
N THR A 242 15.40 -3.43 32.75
CA THR A 242 16.10 -4.05 33.89
C THR A 242 17.37 -4.79 33.47
N GLU A 243 17.32 -5.44 32.32
CA GLU A 243 18.40 -6.19 31.68
C GLU A 243 19.57 -5.29 31.24
N LEU A 244 19.29 -4.02 30.94
CA LEU A 244 20.24 -3.03 30.48
C LEU A 244 20.80 -2.17 31.62
N ARG A 245 20.11 -2.05 32.76
CA ARG A 245 20.52 -1.22 33.91
C ARG A 245 22.00 -1.36 34.27
N PRO A 246 22.61 -2.57 34.34
CA PRO A 246 24.03 -2.71 34.72
C PRO A 246 25.06 -2.13 33.73
N LEU A 247 24.65 -1.72 32.53
CA LEU A 247 25.56 -1.27 31.47
C LEU A 247 26.08 0.17 31.67
N LEU A 248 25.39 0.99 32.48
CA LEU A 248 25.72 2.40 32.75
C LEU A 248 25.38 2.75 34.21
N SER A 249 25.95 3.85 34.74
CA SER A 249 25.55 4.34 36.06
C SER A 249 24.19 5.04 36.03
N ASP A 250 23.48 5.11 37.16
CA ASP A 250 22.21 5.84 37.29
C ASP A 250 22.33 7.31 36.84
N ARG A 251 23.50 7.93 37.10
CA ARG A 251 23.81 9.30 36.66
C ARG A 251 23.88 9.39 35.13
N ASP A 252 24.49 8.41 34.47
CA ASP A 252 24.59 8.38 33.01
C ASP A 252 23.22 8.15 32.36
N TRP A 253 22.39 7.28 32.95
CA TRP A 253 21.00 7.08 32.52
C TRP A 253 20.16 8.36 32.65
N GLN A 254 20.26 9.06 33.79
CA GLN A 254 19.59 10.35 34.01
C GLN A 254 20.07 11.43 33.02
N GLN A 255 21.39 11.54 32.79
CA GLN A 255 21.93 12.48 31.82
C GLN A 255 21.48 12.15 30.38
N ALA A 256 21.44 10.87 30.02
CA ALA A 256 20.98 10.42 28.71
C ALA A 256 19.50 10.77 28.47
N LEU A 257 18.65 10.58 29.48
CA LEU A 257 17.23 10.97 29.44
C LEU A 257 17.07 12.50 29.23
N GLN A 258 17.79 13.32 30.00
CA GLN A 258 17.78 14.78 29.83
C GLN A 258 18.21 15.20 28.41
N ASN A 259 19.28 14.58 27.88
CA ASN A 259 19.76 14.87 26.54
C ASN A 259 18.73 14.49 25.46
N ALA A 260 18.06 13.34 25.61
CA ALA A 260 17.01 12.91 24.69
C ALA A 260 15.76 13.79 24.74
N GLN A 261 15.40 14.32 25.91
CA GLN A 261 14.34 15.32 26.05
C GLN A 261 14.69 16.64 25.36
N ALA A 262 15.93 17.11 25.48
CA ALA A 262 16.40 18.31 24.78
C ALA A 262 16.43 18.12 23.25
N ASP A 263 16.96 16.98 22.77
CA ASP A 263 16.99 16.66 21.34
C ASP A 263 15.58 16.53 20.75
N GLY A 264 14.68 15.84 21.45
CA GLY A 264 13.31 15.62 20.99
C GLY A 264 12.42 16.87 21.03
N GLN A 265 12.79 17.91 21.79
CA GLN A 265 12.15 19.24 21.67
C GLN A 265 12.58 19.99 20.41
N LYS A 266 13.79 19.72 19.90
CA LYS A 266 14.35 20.38 18.72
C LYS A 266 13.88 19.73 17.43
N ASP A 267 13.98 18.41 17.35
CA ASP A 267 13.74 17.61 16.14
C ASP A 267 12.69 16.51 16.41
N ALA A 268 11.50 16.94 16.85
CA ALA A 268 10.38 16.07 17.23
C ALA A 268 9.83 15.25 16.05
N VAL A 269 9.54 13.97 16.27
CA VAL A 269 8.84 13.13 15.28
C VAL A 269 7.38 13.59 15.16
N PRO A 270 6.86 13.91 13.96
CA PRO A 270 5.50 14.39 13.79
C PRO A 270 4.44 13.39 14.28
N LEU A 271 3.38 13.90 14.91
CA LEU A 271 2.28 13.06 15.42
C LEU A 271 1.54 12.31 14.30
N GLU A 272 1.62 12.78 13.06
CA GLU A 272 1.15 12.10 11.85
C GLU A 272 1.77 10.70 11.67
N VAL A 273 2.93 10.43 12.26
CA VAL A 273 3.55 9.09 12.26
C VAL A 273 2.71 8.07 13.04
N PHE A 274 2.05 8.53 14.10
CA PHE A 274 1.31 7.69 15.04
C PHE A 274 -0.17 7.51 14.64
N LYS A 275 -0.63 8.20 13.59
CA LYS A 275 -2.05 8.24 13.19
C LYS A 275 -2.66 6.86 12.87
N ASP A 276 -1.84 5.92 12.40
CA ASP A 276 -2.24 4.58 11.96
C ASP A 276 -1.88 3.47 12.98
N HIS A 277 -1.34 3.82 14.15
CA HIS A 277 -1.13 2.84 15.22
C HIS A 277 -2.47 2.29 15.70
N ALA A 278 -2.54 0.97 15.91
CA ALA A 278 -3.79 0.33 16.30
C ALA A 278 -4.15 0.66 17.76
N ASP A 279 -5.37 1.16 17.99
CA ASP A 279 -5.99 1.17 19.32
C ASP A 279 -6.10 -0.28 19.84
N LEU A 280 -5.57 -0.54 21.03
CA LEU A 280 -5.65 -1.87 21.64
C LEU A 280 -7.06 -2.11 22.21
N PRO A 281 -7.74 -3.22 21.84
CA PRO A 281 -9.03 -3.54 22.40
C PRO A 281 -8.92 -4.07 23.83
N ARG A 282 -10.01 -3.89 24.59
CA ARG A 282 -10.14 -4.46 25.94
C ARG A 282 -10.20 -5.98 25.89
N HIS A 283 -9.62 -6.64 26.89
CA HIS A 283 -9.68 -8.10 27.05
C HIS A 283 -10.58 -8.54 28.21
N ALA A 284 -10.88 -9.84 28.23
CA ALA A 284 -11.63 -10.50 29.31
C ALA A 284 -10.82 -11.57 30.08
N PHE A 285 -9.52 -11.73 29.78
CA PHE A 285 -8.60 -12.60 30.52
C PHE A 285 -8.56 -12.28 32.02
N ARG A 286 -8.45 -13.32 32.85
CA ARG A 286 -8.33 -13.25 34.32
C ARG A 286 -7.15 -14.11 34.77
N THR A 287 -6.52 -13.74 35.89
CA THR A 287 -5.47 -14.55 36.53
C THR A 287 -5.97 -15.97 36.80
N GLY A 288 -5.14 -16.97 36.51
CA GLY A 288 -5.46 -18.39 36.63
C GLY A 288 -6.08 -19.02 35.36
N MET A 289 -6.46 -18.23 34.35
CA MET A 289 -6.90 -18.77 33.06
C MET A 289 -5.73 -19.42 32.31
N LYS A 290 -5.97 -20.57 31.69
CA LYS A 290 -5.03 -21.23 30.79
C LYS A 290 -5.39 -21.03 29.32
N LEU A 291 -4.37 -21.01 28.47
CA LEU A 291 -4.49 -20.86 27.02
C LEU A 291 -3.31 -21.55 26.31
N GLU A 292 -3.40 -21.65 24.99
CA GLU A 292 -2.28 -22.09 24.14
C GLU A 292 -1.53 -20.85 23.61
N MET A 293 -0.21 -20.93 23.47
CA MET A 293 0.58 -19.84 22.91
C MET A 293 1.72 -20.35 22.02
N VAL A 294 1.91 -19.73 20.86
CA VAL A 294 3.14 -19.86 20.07
C VAL A 294 4.29 -19.29 20.90
N SER A 295 5.24 -20.16 21.27
CA SER A 295 6.29 -19.81 22.23
C SER A 295 7.19 -18.68 21.69
N PRO A 296 7.28 -17.52 22.38
CA PRO A 296 8.24 -16.49 22.03
C PRO A 296 9.68 -16.85 22.46
N TRP A 297 9.85 -17.94 23.21
CA TRP A 297 11.14 -18.40 23.76
C TRP A 297 11.73 -19.61 23.00
N GLU A 298 10.89 -20.39 22.31
CA GLU A 298 11.27 -21.62 21.61
C GLU A 298 10.63 -21.64 20.20
N GLN A 299 11.43 -21.62 19.15
CA GLN A 299 10.92 -21.63 17.77
C GLN A 299 10.08 -22.88 17.49
N LEU A 300 9.04 -22.73 16.67
CA LEU A 300 8.13 -23.80 16.19
C LEU A 300 7.23 -24.48 17.23
N LEU A 301 7.36 -24.17 18.53
CA LEU A 301 6.57 -24.81 19.57
C LEU A 301 5.33 -23.98 19.93
N ILE A 302 4.18 -24.65 20.06
CA ILE A 302 2.99 -24.12 20.73
C ILE A 302 2.88 -24.83 22.08
N ARG A 303 2.70 -24.08 23.17
CA ARG A 303 2.72 -24.62 24.55
C ARG A 303 1.54 -24.09 25.38
N PRO A 304 1.09 -24.83 26.41
CA PRO A 304 0.24 -24.30 27.47
C PRO A 304 0.91 -23.15 28.22
N VAL A 305 0.16 -22.08 28.44
CA VAL A 305 0.57 -20.94 29.28
C VAL A 305 -0.58 -20.54 30.20
N SER A 306 -0.25 -19.97 31.36
CA SER A 306 -1.22 -19.45 32.34
C SER A 306 -1.17 -17.94 32.41
N VAL A 307 -2.34 -17.28 32.50
CA VAL A 307 -2.42 -15.85 32.84
C VAL A 307 -2.04 -15.68 34.31
N THR A 308 -0.87 -15.12 34.58
CA THR A 308 -0.33 -14.99 35.94
C THR A 308 -0.58 -13.61 36.56
N LYS A 309 -0.80 -12.58 35.73
CA LYS A 309 -1.05 -11.21 36.18
C LYS A 309 -1.95 -10.48 35.19
N VAL A 310 -2.80 -9.58 35.69
CA VAL A 310 -3.57 -8.64 34.87
C VAL A 310 -3.18 -7.23 35.29
N TYR A 311 -2.70 -6.42 34.36
CA TYR A 311 -2.22 -5.06 34.62
C TYR A 311 -3.34 -4.02 34.46
N SER A 312 -4.21 -4.21 33.47
CA SER A 312 -5.31 -3.29 33.16
C SER A 312 -6.45 -4.02 32.43
N ASP A 313 -7.39 -3.28 31.85
CA ASP A 313 -8.36 -3.81 30.88
C ASP A 313 -7.74 -4.10 29.50
N THR A 314 -6.46 -3.74 29.30
CA THR A 314 -5.75 -3.75 28.02
C THR A 314 -4.55 -4.71 28.01
N TYR A 315 -3.84 -4.86 29.15
CA TYR A 315 -2.65 -5.69 29.27
C TYR A 315 -2.74 -6.74 30.38
N PHE A 316 -2.23 -7.93 30.08
CA PHE A 316 -2.07 -9.06 31.00
C PHE A 316 -0.70 -9.72 30.78
N GLN A 317 -0.31 -10.61 31.69
CA GLN A 317 0.90 -11.41 31.61
C GLN A 317 0.52 -12.88 31.48
N VAL A 318 1.21 -13.57 30.59
CA VAL A 318 1.22 -15.04 30.54
C VAL A 318 2.57 -15.56 30.99
N THR A 319 2.59 -16.72 31.62
CA THR A 319 3.79 -17.46 32.01
C THR A 319 3.69 -18.88 31.48
N LEU A 320 4.81 -19.41 30.98
CA LEU A 320 4.89 -20.79 30.50
C LEU A 320 4.55 -21.77 31.63
N ASP A 321 3.73 -22.78 31.31
CA ASP A 321 3.48 -23.88 32.23
C ASP A 321 4.70 -24.83 32.24
N ASP A 322 5.66 -24.53 33.12
CA ASP A 322 6.75 -25.44 33.49
C ASP A 322 6.49 -25.97 34.91
N LEU A 323 6.37 -27.30 35.05
CA LEU A 323 6.08 -27.97 36.32
C LEU A 323 7.38 -28.38 37.05
N CYS A 324 8.55 -28.08 36.50
CA CYS A 324 9.83 -28.34 37.14
C CYS A 324 10.09 -27.35 38.30
N ALA A 325 10.38 -27.85 39.49
CA ALA A 325 10.52 -27.04 40.71
C ALA A 325 11.60 -25.94 40.67
N GLU A 326 12.62 -26.08 39.81
CA GLU A 326 13.77 -25.16 39.71
C GLU A 326 13.72 -24.25 38.46
N ALA A 327 12.60 -24.23 37.72
CA ALA A 327 12.49 -23.46 36.48
C ALA A 327 12.29 -21.96 36.74
N ALA A 328 13.11 -21.11 36.11
CA ALA A 328 12.87 -19.67 36.09
C ALA A 328 11.60 -19.35 35.26
N PRO A 329 10.66 -18.53 35.75
CA PRO A 329 9.36 -18.35 35.11
C PRO A 329 9.45 -17.52 33.82
N LEU A 330 9.46 -18.20 32.67
CA LEU A 330 9.40 -17.57 31.36
C LEU A 330 8.03 -16.90 31.16
N SER A 331 8.02 -15.56 31.10
CA SER A 331 6.79 -14.75 31.05
C SER A 331 6.82 -13.76 29.89
N ALA A 332 5.64 -13.41 29.38
CA ALA A 332 5.44 -12.43 28.33
C ALA A 332 4.24 -11.54 28.65
N VAL A 333 4.35 -10.24 28.34
CA VAL A 333 3.23 -9.30 28.40
C VAL A 333 2.41 -9.41 27.11
N CYS A 334 1.09 -9.43 27.24
CA CYS A 334 0.15 -9.60 26.15
C CYS A 334 -1.01 -8.60 26.25
N HIS A 335 -1.68 -8.40 25.11
CA HIS A 335 -2.94 -7.68 24.94
C HIS A 335 -3.89 -8.57 24.11
N ALA A 336 -5.18 -8.20 24.01
CA ALA A 336 -6.18 -9.05 23.32
C ALA A 336 -5.82 -9.44 21.87
N ASN A 337 -5.03 -8.61 21.18
CA ASN A 337 -4.60 -8.86 19.79
C ASN A 337 -3.16 -9.38 19.67
N SER A 338 -2.50 -9.80 20.76
CA SER A 338 -1.11 -10.27 20.68
C SER A 338 -0.99 -11.46 19.72
N PRO A 339 0.03 -11.47 18.85
CA PRO A 339 0.22 -12.59 17.93
C PRO A 339 0.51 -13.88 18.70
N GLY A 340 -0.02 -15.00 18.21
CA GLY A 340 0.28 -16.31 18.76
C GLY A 340 -0.47 -16.74 20.03
N ILE A 341 -1.32 -15.91 20.65
CA ILE A 341 -2.25 -16.38 21.71
C ILE A 341 -3.46 -17.11 21.09
N LEU A 342 -3.82 -18.26 21.66
CA LEU A 342 -4.79 -19.20 21.09
C LEU A 342 -5.70 -19.79 22.18
N PRO A 343 -6.98 -20.07 21.88
CA PRO A 343 -7.86 -20.74 22.83
C PRO A 343 -7.42 -22.18 23.11
N VAL A 344 -7.80 -22.70 24.26
CA VAL A 344 -7.58 -24.11 24.63
C VAL A 344 -8.19 -25.05 23.58
N GLN A 345 -7.45 -26.12 23.26
CA GLN A 345 -7.72 -27.08 22.17
C GLN A 345 -7.58 -26.51 20.75
N TRP A 346 -7.01 -25.32 20.54
CA TRP A 346 -6.81 -24.80 19.17
C TRP A 346 -5.91 -25.73 18.35
N CYS A 347 -4.80 -26.20 18.91
CA CYS A 347 -3.88 -27.13 18.27
C CYS A 347 -4.60 -28.42 17.85
N LEU A 348 -5.35 -29.03 18.76
CA LEU A 348 -6.12 -30.25 18.51
C LEU A 348 -7.14 -30.05 17.38
N LYS A 349 -7.91 -28.95 17.41
CA LYS A 349 -8.91 -28.59 16.39
C LYS A 349 -8.29 -28.35 14.99
N ASN A 350 -7.03 -27.95 14.92
CA ASN A 350 -6.33 -27.62 13.66
C ASN A 350 -5.34 -28.71 13.18
N GLY A 351 -5.23 -29.84 13.88
CA GLY A 351 -4.27 -30.90 13.56
C GLY A 351 -2.81 -30.47 13.75
N VAL A 352 -2.55 -29.62 14.73
CA VAL A 352 -1.22 -29.09 15.09
C VAL A 352 -0.77 -29.73 16.40
N ALA A 353 0.52 -30.06 16.52
CA ALA A 353 1.08 -30.60 17.75
C ALA A 353 1.15 -29.50 18.83
N LEU A 354 0.68 -29.84 20.04
CA LEU A 354 0.84 -29.04 21.25
C LEU A 354 1.91 -29.69 22.12
N GLU A 355 2.96 -28.94 22.48
CA GLU A 355 4.00 -29.43 23.37
C GLU A 355 3.51 -29.42 24.82
N ARG A 356 3.51 -30.59 25.45
CA ARG A 356 3.09 -30.75 26.85
C ARG A 356 3.90 -29.86 27.81
N PRO A 357 3.35 -29.47 28.97
CA PRO A 357 4.10 -28.81 30.02
C PRO A 357 5.36 -29.62 30.39
N ARG A 358 6.48 -28.94 30.59
CA ARG A 358 7.69 -29.60 31.10
C ARG A 358 7.41 -30.13 32.50
N GLY A 359 7.89 -31.34 32.82
CA GLY A 359 7.59 -32.02 34.10
C GLY A 359 6.20 -32.68 34.19
N TYR A 360 5.38 -32.70 33.13
CA TYR A 360 4.10 -33.42 33.14
C TYR A 360 4.29 -34.94 33.15
N GLU A 361 3.77 -35.62 34.18
CA GLU A 361 3.97 -37.05 34.42
C GLU A 361 3.10 -37.98 33.53
N GLY A 362 2.04 -37.46 32.92
CA GLY A 362 1.15 -38.24 32.06
C GLY A 362 1.79 -38.63 30.71
N PRO A 363 1.45 -39.81 30.16
CA PRO A 363 1.99 -40.26 28.87
C PRO A 363 1.56 -39.34 27.73
N ASP A 364 0.27 -39.03 27.67
CA ASP A 364 -0.35 -38.11 26.73
C ASP A 364 -0.87 -36.87 27.48
N PHE A 365 -0.76 -35.69 26.87
CA PHE A 365 -1.30 -34.45 27.43
C PHE A 365 -2.74 -34.25 26.95
N ASP A 366 -3.68 -34.25 27.89
CA ASP A 366 -5.06 -33.87 27.67
C ASP A 366 -5.42 -32.61 28.47
N TRP A 367 -6.13 -31.68 27.82
CA TRP A 367 -6.53 -30.42 28.42
C TRP A 367 -7.58 -30.57 29.52
N ALA A 368 -8.53 -31.50 29.39
CA ALA A 368 -9.59 -31.66 30.40
C ALA A 368 -9.02 -32.26 31.70
N ASP A 369 -8.15 -33.26 31.59
CA ASP A 369 -7.42 -33.80 32.74
C ASP A 369 -6.47 -32.76 33.34
N TYR A 370 -5.72 -32.00 32.54
CA TYR A 370 -4.80 -30.98 33.04
C TYR A 370 -5.51 -29.82 33.76
N LEU A 371 -6.63 -29.32 33.22
CA LEU A 371 -7.46 -28.30 33.87
C LEU A 371 -8.03 -28.81 35.20
N LYS A 372 -8.52 -30.05 35.22
CA LYS A 372 -9.06 -30.72 36.42
C LYS A 372 -8.01 -30.94 37.50
N GLN A 373 -6.80 -31.39 37.14
CA GLN A 373 -5.69 -31.60 38.08
C GLN A 373 -5.17 -30.28 38.66
N SER A 374 -5.09 -29.22 37.84
CA SER A 374 -4.58 -27.91 38.25
C SER A 374 -5.63 -27.01 38.93
N GLY A 375 -6.90 -27.39 38.91
CA GLY A 375 -8.00 -26.57 39.46
C GLY A 375 -8.19 -25.24 38.73
N SER A 376 -7.89 -25.20 37.43
CA SER A 376 -7.86 -23.98 36.61
C SER A 376 -8.93 -23.98 35.51
N GLU A 377 -9.22 -22.80 34.95
CA GLU A 377 -10.20 -22.63 33.87
C GLU A 377 -9.49 -22.34 32.55
N ALA A 378 -10.03 -22.84 31.43
CA ALA A 378 -9.64 -22.36 30.11
C ALA A 378 -10.09 -20.92 29.89
N ALA A 379 -9.28 -20.11 29.22
CA ALA A 379 -9.71 -18.81 28.71
C ALA A 379 -10.85 -19.02 27.67
N PRO A 380 -12.02 -18.38 27.82
CA PRO A 380 -13.12 -18.52 26.88
C PRO A 380 -12.76 -18.05 25.47
N ASP A 381 -13.34 -18.67 24.42
CA ASP A 381 -13.10 -18.27 23.02
C ASP A 381 -13.36 -16.77 22.76
N ALA A 382 -14.30 -16.15 23.49
CA ALA A 382 -14.60 -14.72 23.41
C ALA A 382 -13.48 -13.78 23.92
N CYS A 383 -12.44 -14.31 24.58
CA CYS A 383 -11.23 -13.55 24.91
C CYS A 383 -10.29 -13.39 23.71
N PHE A 384 -10.46 -14.18 22.65
CA PHE A 384 -9.56 -14.23 21.50
C PHE A 384 -10.18 -13.50 20.29
N PRO A 385 -9.34 -12.86 19.46
CA PRO A 385 -9.78 -12.35 18.16
C PRO A 385 -10.08 -13.52 17.21
N ASP A 386 -10.80 -13.25 16.12
CA ASP A 386 -11.16 -14.27 15.14
C ASP A 386 -9.91 -14.99 14.58
N THR A 387 -9.74 -16.26 14.95
CA THR A 387 -8.58 -17.08 14.58
C THR A 387 -8.74 -17.80 13.22
N GLY A 388 -9.89 -17.66 12.55
CA GLY A 388 -10.20 -18.42 11.32
C GLY A 388 -9.64 -17.81 10.02
N HIS A 389 -9.13 -16.58 10.08
CA HIS A 389 -8.81 -15.80 8.88
C HIS A 389 -7.36 -15.98 8.40
N THR A 390 -7.17 -16.66 7.26
CA THR A 390 -5.85 -16.83 6.60
C THR A 390 -5.36 -15.58 5.86
N ARG A 391 -6.16 -14.49 5.79
CA ARG A 391 -5.91 -13.25 5.03
C ARG A 391 -5.58 -13.43 3.52
N GLY A 392 -5.72 -14.63 2.97
CA GLY A 392 -5.36 -14.95 1.58
C GLY A 392 -3.96 -15.52 1.39
N PHE A 393 -3.23 -15.81 2.47
CA PHE A 393 -2.05 -16.68 2.42
C PHE A 393 -2.48 -18.12 2.10
N ALA A 394 -1.64 -18.83 1.35
CA ALA A 394 -1.77 -20.25 1.04
C ALA A 394 -0.42 -20.96 1.19
N GLU A 395 -0.45 -22.28 1.28
CA GLU A 395 0.75 -23.12 1.23
C GLU A 395 1.47 -22.93 -0.13
N ASP A 396 2.79 -23.09 -0.12
CA ASP A 396 3.70 -22.85 -1.26
C ASP A 396 3.79 -21.40 -1.80
N MET A 397 3.16 -20.42 -1.14
CA MET A 397 3.42 -19.01 -1.43
C MET A 397 4.82 -18.56 -0.95
N TRP A 398 5.44 -17.66 -1.71
CA TRP A 398 6.76 -17.10 -1.44
C TRP A 398 6.69 -15.65 -0.98
N LEU A 399 7.53 -15.29 -0.02
CA LEU A 399 7.59 -13.98 0.62
C LEU A 399 8.99 -13.72 1.17
N GLU A 400 9.21 -12.54 1.74
CA GLU A 400 10.42 -12.19 2.47
C GLU A 400 10.10 -12.17 3.97
N ALA A 401 10.93 -12.75 4.82
CA ALA A 401 10.65 -12.83 6.26
C ALA A 401 11.89 -12.56 7.12
N VAL A 402 11.71 -11.90 8.25
CA VAL A 402 12.78 -11.68 9.24
C VAL A 402 13.19 -13.01 9.86
N ASN A 403 14.48 -13.21 10.05
CA ASN A 403 15.02 -14.33 10.82
C ASN A 403 14.82 -14.08 12.33
N PRO A 404 13.99 -14.84 13.06
CA PRO A 404 13.75 -14.57 14.48
C PRO A 404 14.98 -14.75 15.38
N ALA A 405 15.99 -15.50 14.91
CA ALA A 405 17.27 -15.68 15.63
C ALA A 405 18.28 -14.55 15.33
N ARG A 406 18.12 -13.83 14.21
CA ARG A 406 18.97 -12.70 13.80
C ARG A 406 18.10 -11.60 13.17
N PRO A 407 17.43 -10.76 13.98
CA PRO A 407 16.45 -9.80 13.48
C PRO A 407 17.00 -8.76 12.50
N GLU A 408 18.32 -8.62 12.36
CA GLU A 408 18.94 -7.84 11.29
C GLU A 408 18.81 -8.47 9.89
N GLU A 409 18.52 -9.77 9.79
CA GLU A 409 18.38 -10.48 8.51
C GLU A 409 16.92 -10.58 8.06
N VAL A 410 16.70 -10.35 6.76
CA VAL A 410 15.48 -10.72 6.04
C VAL A 410 15.86 -11.77 5.01
N CYS A 411 15.16 -12.89 4.98
CA CYS A 411 15.45 -14.05 4.16
C CYS A 411 14.35 -14.30 3.13
N VAL A 412 14.72 -14.90 2.00
CA VAL A 412 13.75 -15.57 1.13
C VAL A 412 13.02 -16.63 1.94
N ALA A 413 11.68 -16.65 1.89
CA ALA A 413 10.90 -17.59 2.68
C ALA A 413 9.69 -18.15 1.92
N ARG A 414 9.34 -19.40 2.24
CA ARG A 414 8.18 -20.12 1.70
C ARG A 414 7.20 -20.47 2.81
N VAL A 415 5.92 -20.24 2.56
CA VAL A 415 4.82 -20.67 3.43
C VAL A 415 4.68 -22.20 3.31
N SER A 416 5.11 -22.92 4.34
CA SER A 416 5.09 -24.39 4.37
C SER A 416 3.73 -24.97 4.80
N ARG A 417 3.04 -24.30 5.74
CA ARG A 417 1.70 -24.66 6.24
C ARG A 417 0.92 -23.41 6.64
N VAL A 418 -0.40 -23.43 6.47
CA VAL A 418 -1.33 -22.38 6.93
C VAL A 418 -2.41 -23.01 7.79
N ARG A 419 -2.58 -22.58 9.05
CA ARG A 419 -3.69 -23.04 9.92
C ARG A 419 -4.30 -21.85 10.64
N GLY A 420 -5.55 -21.53 10.31
CA GLY A 420 -6.24 -20.33 10.78
C GLY A 420 -5.41 -19.07 10.48
N ARG A 421 -5.07 -18.33 11.54
CA ARG A 421 -4.21 -17.13 11.48
C ARG A 421 -2.70 -17.38 11.55
N LEU A 422 -2.24 -18.63 11.66
CA LEU A 422 -0.82 -18.97 11.79
C LEU A 422 -0.20 -19.52 10.49
N LEU A 423 1.02 -19.07 10.22
CA LEU A 423 1.85 -19.45 9.09
C LEU A 423 3.11 -20.16 9.60
N TRP A 424 3.40 -21.35 9.10
CA TRP A 424 4.71 -21.98 9.26
C TRP A 424 5.58 -21.59 8.08
N LEU A 425 6.59 -20.76 8.31
CA LEU A 425 7.52 -20.35 7.28
C LEU A 425 8.75 -21.24 7.29
N ARG A 426 9.28 -21.53 6.10
CA ARG A 426 10.66 -21.99 5.92
C ARG A 426 11.48 -20.81 5.41
N LEU A 427 12.52 -20.45 6.14
CA LEU A 427 13.53 -19.46 5.77
C LEU A 427 14.60 -20.16 4.93
N GLU A 428 14.65 -19.84 3.65
CA GLU A 428 15.72 -20.28 2.76
C GLU A 428 16.99 -19.45 3.05
N GLY A 429 18.17 -20.03 2.81
CA GLY A 429 19.45 -19.40 3.19
C GLY A 429 19.89 -19.66 4.64
N VAL A 430 18.97 -20.12 5.49
CA VAL A 430 19.22 -20.40 6.91
C VAL A 430 19.44 -21.91 7.13
N LEU A 431 20.34 -22.27 8.04
CA LEU A 431 20.58 -23.68 8.42
C LEU A 431 19.49 -24.20 9.36
N GLN A 432 19.20 -25.50 9.29
CA GLN A 432 18.35 -26.17 10.27
C GLN A 432 19.04 -26.26 11.63
N PRO A 433 18.31 -26.14 12.77
CA PRO A 433 16.85 -26.04 12.86
C PRO A 433 16.27 -24.62 12.72
N GLN A 434 17.09 -23.56 12.69
CA GLN A 434 16.62 -22.16 12.67
C GLN A 434 15.94 -21.74 11.35
N SER A 435 15.94 -22.62 10.34
CA SER A 435 15.32 -22.39 9.03
C SER A 435 13.80 -22.49 9.02
N GLU A 436 13.11 -22.69 10.14
CA GLU A 436 11.64 -22.70 10.19
C GLU A 436 11.11 -21.92 11.40
N CYS A 437 10.02 -21.19 11.22
CA CYS A 437 9.36 -20.43 12.29
C CYS A 437 7.83 -20.39 12.15
N ILE A 438 7.13 -20.03 13.23
CA ILE A 438 5.69 -19.76 13.23
C ILE A 438 5.49 -18.26 13.35
N VAL A 439 4.70 -17.66 12.47
CA VAL A 439 4.31 -16.25 12.53
C VAL A 439 2.80 -16.08 12.33
N ASP A 440 2.30 -14.92 12.73
CA ASP A 440 0.93 -14.52 12.48
C ASP A 440 0.74 -13.95 11.06
N VAL A 441 -0.45 -14.12 10.46
CA VAL A 441 -0.81 -13.47 9.18
C VAL A 441 -0.80 -11.94 9.24
N GLU A 442 -0.89 -11.33 10.43
CA GLU A 442 -0.77 -9.88 10.63
C GLU A 442 0.61 -9.45 11.16
N SER A 443 1.60 -10.37 11.18
CA SER A 443 2.97 -10.06 11.59
C SER A 443 3.56 -8.90 10.78
N MET A 444 4.36 -8.07 11.45
CA MET A 444 5.10 -6.96 10.83
C MET A 444 6.53 -7.34 10.42
N ASP A 445 6.86 -8.64 10.55
CA ASP A 445 8.16 -9.24 10.22
C ASP A 445 8.08 -10.13 8.96
N ILE A 446 7.00 -10.01 8.19
CA ILE A 446 6.82 -10.66 6.88
C ILE A 446 6.50 -9.61 5.82
N PHE A 447 7.13 -9.70 4.65
CA PHE A 447 7.08 -8.70 3.61
C PHE A 447 6.80 -9.34 2.23
N PRO A 448 6.21 -8.61 1.28
CA PRO A 448 6.04 -9.12 -0.07
C PRO A 448 7.38 -9.30 -0.78
N VAL A 449 7.41 -10.20 -1.76
CA VAL A 449 8.52 -10.33 -2.71
C VAL A 449 8.89 -8.97 -3.31
N GLY A 450 10.17 -8.62 -3.27
CA GLY A 450 10.74 -7.36 -3.76
C GLY A 450 10.77 -6.23 -2.72
N TRP A 451 10.40 -6.48 -1.46
CA TRP A 451 10.44 -5.45 -0.42
C TRP A 451 11.88 -5.04 -0.08
N CYS A 452 12.80 -6.00 0.06
CA CYS A 452 14.22 -5.75 0.28
C CYS A 452 14.82 -4.93 -0.87
N GLU A 453 14.59 -5.33 -2.13
CA GLU A 453 15.04 -4.60 -3.32
C GLU A 453 14.53 -3.15 -3.32
N ALA A 454 13.21 -2.96 -3.14
CA ALA A 454 12.56 -1.66 -3.15
C ALA A 454 13.04 -0.70 -2.04
N ASN A 455 13.59 -1.23 -0.94
CA ASN A 455 14.13 -0.46 0.18
C ASN A 455 15.67 -0.52 0.27
N SER A 456 16.34 -1.09 -0.73
CA SER A 456 17.80 -1.31 -0.76
C SER A 456 18.35 -2.01 0.49
N TYR A 457 17.62 -3.03 0.95
CA TYR A 457 18.00 -3.88 2.09
C TYR A 457 18.55 -5.23 1.61
N PRO A 458 19.59 -5.79 2.27
CA PRO A 458 20.10 -7.11 1.91
C PRO A 458 19.05 -8.21 2.17
N LEU A 459 18.84 -9.06 1.17
CA LEU A 459 18.02 -10.26 1.25
C LEU A 459 18.91 -11.50 1.32
N THR A 460 18.70 -12.38 2.29
CA THR A 460 19.40 -13.68 2.33
C THR A 460 18.83 -14.61 1.23
N PRO A 461 19.64 -15.03 0.24
CA PRO A 461 19.19 -15.89 -0.84
C PRO A 461 19.14 -17.38 -0.41
N PRO A 462 18.47 -18.25 -1.19
CA PRO A 462 18.44 -19.68 -0.91
C PRO A 462 19.84 -20.33 -0.97
N LEU A 463 20.12 -21.30 -0.08
CA LEU A 463 21.40 -22.03 -0.02
C LEU A 463 21.75 -22.84 -1.30
N ARG A 464 20.83 -22.90 -2.27
CA ARG A 464 21.01 -23.60 -3.54
C ARG A 464 20.63 -22.71 -4.73
N PRO A 465 21.56 -21.92 -5.28
CA PRO A 465 21.48 -21.52 -6.68
C PRO A 465 21.72 -22.79 -7.53
N VAL A 466 20.73 -23.23 -8.30
CA VAL A 466 20.84 -24.46 -9.12
C VAL A 466 20.81 -24.13 -10.60
N CYS A 467 21.87 -24.59 -11.28
CA CYS A 467 22.04 -24.64 -12.73
C CYS A 467 22.12 -23.29 -13.47
N GLN A 468 23.34 -22.79 -13.56
CA GLN A 468 23.79 -22.06 -14.75
C GLN A 468 23.34 -22.81 -16.02
N LYS A 469 22.41 -22.22 -16.77
CA LYS A 469 22.12 -22.67 -18.14
C LYS A 469 23.41 -22.53 -18.94
N GLN A 470 24.00 -23.65 -19.38
CA GLN A 470 25.09 -23.62 -20.34
C GLN A 470 24.63 -22.81 -21.56
N LYS A 471 25.15 -21.59 -21.71
CA LYS A 471 24.93 -20.77 -22.89
C LYS A 471 25.43 -21.58 -24.09
N LYS A 472 24.51 -22.12 -24.89
CA LYS A 472 24.85 -22.77 -26.16
C LYS A 472 25.37 -21.68 -27.10
N ILE A 473 26.69 -21.48 -27.06
CA ILE A 473 27.39 -20.55 -27.95
C ILE A 473 27.12 -21.03 -29.38
N ALA A 474 26.35 -20.23 -30.12
CA ALA A 474 26.27 -20.38 -31.56
C ALA A 474 27.62 -19.97 -32.14
N VAL A 475 28.42 -20.96 -32.54
CA VAL A 475 29.74 -20.73 -33.16
C VAL A 475 29.53 -20.06 -34.51
N VAL A 476 29.83 -18.76 -34.58
CA VAL A 476 30.02 -18.03 -35.85
C VAL A 476 31.52 -17.84 -36.02
N GLN A 477 32.06 -18.32 -37.15
CA GLN A 477 33.49 -18.27 -37.43
C GLN A 477 33.93 -16.84 -37.83
N PRO A 478 35.15 -16.40 -37.47
CA PRO A 478 35.67 -15.12 -37.91
C PRO A 478 36.44 -15.23 -39.23
N GLU A 479 36.00 -14.50 -40.26
CA GLU A 479 36.87 -14.14 -41.39
C GLU A 479 37.64 -12.82 -41.10
N LYS A 480 38.70 -12.59 -41.87
CA LYS A 480 39.91 -11.88 -41.41
C LYS A 480 40.33 -10.77 -42.39
N GLN A 481 41.12 -9.80 -41.89
CA GLN A 481 41.85 -8.74 -42.64
C GLN A 481 40.98 -7.54 -43.11
N SER A 482 41.46 -6.27 -43.17
CA SER A 482 42.78 -5.66 -42.89
C SER A 482 42.66 -4.13 -42.63
N ALA A 483 43.73 -3.47 -42.17
CA ALA A 483 43.87 -2.01 -41.94
C ALA A 483 45.30 -1.55 -42.36
N PRO A 484 45.72 -0.27 -42.23
CA PRO A 484 45.08 1.05 -42.45
C PRO A 484 45.86 1.83 -43.59
N PRO A 485 46.00 3.18 -43.65
CA PRO A 485 46.69 4.06 -42.67
C PRO A 485 45.99 5.42 -42.38
N ALA A 486 46.66 6.33 -41.67
CA ALA A 486 46.10 7.54 -41.04
C ALA A 486 46.74 8.86 -41.52
N GLU A 487 46.10 10.01 -41.22
CA GLU A 487 46.73 11.35 -41.25
C GLU A 487 46.01 12.35 -40.31
N ALA A 488 46.75 13.36 -39.81
CA ALA A 488 46.31 14.44 -38.91
C ALA A 488 47.40 15.54 -38.84
N PRO A 489 47.23 16.70 -38.16
CA PRO A 489 46.08 17.63 -37.99
C PRO A 489 46.41 19.00 -38.66
N PRO A 490 45.81 20.16 -38.28
CA PRO A 490 46.37 20.94 -37.15
C PRO A 490 45.35 21.73 -36.30
N VAL A 491 45.87 22.40 -35.26
CA VAL A 491 45.16 23.07 -34.15
C VAL A 491 45.15 24.60 -34.32
N VAL A 492 44.05 25.27 -33.93
CA VAL A 492 44.04 26.68 -33.49
C VAL A 492 43.19 26.79 -32.20
N ALA A 493 43.54 27.72 -31.31
CA ALA A 493 43.34 27.59 -29.87
C ALA A 493 42.06 28.21 -29.26
N CYS A 494 41.69 27.68 -28.08
CA CYS A 494 41.21 28.33 -26.84
C CYS A 494 41.17 29.88 -26.82
N GLN A 495 40.25 30.60 -26.13
CA GLN A 495 39.40 30.37 -24.94
C GLN A 495 38.46 31.62 -24.79
N PRO A 496 37.68 31.90 -23.70
CA PRO A 496 37.03 31.07 -22.66
C PRO A 496 35.51 31.46 -22.43
N VAL A 497 34.94 31.06 -21.27
CA VAL A 497 33.65 31.53 -20.64
C VAL A 497 32.36 30.94 -21.26
N ALA A 498 31.33 30.46 -20.53
CA ALA A 498 30.99 30.48 -19.09
C ALA A 498 30.62 29.08 -18.53
N MET A 499 30.63 28.94 -17.20
CA MET A 499 29.83 27.91 -16.51
C MET A 499 28.36 28.32 -16.49
N ASP A 500 27.44 27.35 -16.63
CA ASP A 500 26.08 27.46 -16.12
C ASP A 500 25.67 26.13 -15.46
N THR A 501 25.09 26.21 -14.27
CA THR A 501 24.75 25.06 -13.41
C THR A 501 23.24 24.86 -13.32
N ALA A 502 22.66 24.01 -14.17
CA ALA A 502 21.25 23.61 -14.02
C ALA A 502 20.88 22.24 -14.63
N THR A 503 20.06 21.48 -13.90
CA THR A 503 19.11 20.44 -14.35
C THR A 503 19.63 19.21 -15.12
N ALA A 504 19.99 18.15 -14.38
CA ALA A 504 19.96 16.77 -14.88
C ALA A 504 18.52 16.18 -14.97
N ASN A 505 17.54 16.77 -14.26
CA ASN A 505 16.19 16.21 -14.07
C ASN A 505 15.20 16.38 -15.25
N GLY A 506 15.56 17.13 -16.30
CA GLY A 506 14.63 17.42 -17.40
C GLY A 506 14.18 16.20 -18.22
N ARG A 507 14.97 15.11 -18.24
CA ARG A 507 14.68 13.92 -19.07
C ARG A 507 13.56 13.02 -18.54
N TYR A 508 13.32 13.02 -17.23
CA TYR A 508 12.33 12.14 -16.57
C TYR A 508 11.06 12.87 -16.11
N CYS A 509 10.94 14.17 -16.39
CA CYS A 509 9.78 14.99 -16.08
C CYS A 509 9.12 15.50 -17.36
N CYS A 510 7.81 15.36 -17.47
CA CYS A 510 7.06 15.74 -18.66
C CYS A 510 6.20 16.98 -18.46
N SER A 511 5.91 17.64 -19.58
CA SER A 511 4.86 18.65 -19.68
C SER A 511 3.47 18.03 -19.50
N ARG A 512 2.42 18.85 -19.61
CA ARG A 512 1.02 18.39 -19.52
C ARG A 512 0.69 17.45 -20.68
N VAL A 513 0.16 16.26 -20.35
CA VAL A 513 -0.41 15.35 -21.35
C VAL A 513 -1.92 15.60 -21.39
N PHE A 514 -2.43 16.03 -22.54
CA PHE A 514 -3.83 16.39 -22.74
C PHE A 514 -4.69 15.17 -23.08
N VAL A 515 -5.94 15.20 -22.59
CA VAL A 515 -7.01 14.29 -23.00
C VAL A 515 -7.92 15.08 -23.95
N ASN A 516 -7.83 14.80 -25.24
CA ASN A 516 -8.53 15.56 -26.28
C ASN A 516 -9.97 15.03 -26.45
N HIS A 517 -10.89 15.45 -25.58
CA HIS A 517 -12.26 14.90 -25.46
C HIS A 517 -13.10 14.87 -26.76
N ARG A 518 -12.76 15.70 -27.77
CA ARG A 518 -13.44 15.71 -29.08
C ARG A 518 -12.92 14.64 -30.05
N CYS A 519 -11.76 14.03 -29.77
CA CYS A 519 -11.20 12.96 -30.57
C CYS A 519 -12.03 11.66 -30.45
N PHE A 520 -11.95 10.80 -31.46
CA PHE A 520 -12.65 9.52 -31.46
C PHE A 520 -12.13 8.58 -30.35
N SER A 521 -13.01 8.18 -29.43
CA SER A 521 -12.67 7.40 -28.22
C SER A 521 -12.62 5.88 -28.42
N GLY A 522 -12.67 5.40 -29.66
CA GLY A 522 -12.60 3.97 -29.96
C GLY A 522 -13.82 3.15 -29.49
N PRO A 523 -13.77 1.81 -29.65
CA PRO A 523 -14.81 0.90 -29.20
C PRO A 523 -14.65 0.47 -27.73
N TYR A 524 -13.50 0.73 -27.09
CA TYR A 524 -13.20 0.30 -25.72
C TYR A 524 -13.61 1.34 -24.65
N LEU A 525 -13.54 2.63 -24.98
CA LEU A 525 -13.74 3.73 -24.04
C LEU A 525 -15.12 4.39 -24.20
N ASN A 526 -15.76 4.73 -23.08
CA ASN A 526 -17.04 5.42 -23.09
C ASN A 526 -16.84 6.92 -23.32
N LYS A 527 -17.34 7.44 -24.45
CA LYS A 527 -17.20 8.86 -24.84
C LYS A 527 -17.71 9.84 -23.77
N GLY A 528 -18.78 9.50 -23.05
CA GLY A 528 -19.30 10.32 -21.94
C GLY A 528 -18.30 10.41 -20.79
N ARG A 529 -17.84 9.26 -20.29
CA ARG A 529 -16.83 9.20 -19.23
C ARG A 529 -15.49 9.83 -19.61
N ILE A 530 -15.07 9.71 -20.88
CA ILE A 530 -13.88 10.41 -21.39
C ILE A 530 -14.07 11.93 -21.38
N ALA A 531 -15.28 12.45 -21.59
CA ALA A 531 -15.57 13.88 -21.48
C ALA A 531 -15.73 14.38 -20.02
N GLU A 532 -15.81 13.47 -19.05
CA GLU A 532 -15.80 13.74 -17.61
C GLU A 532 -14.37 13.76 -17.02
N LEU A 533 -13.36 13.29 -17.76
CA LEU A 533 -11.96 13.31 -17.32
C LEU A 533 -11.40 14.75 -17.29
N PRO A 534 -10.35 15.02 -16.49
CA PRO A 534 -9.61 16.27 -16.59
C PRO A 534 -8.99 16.45 -17.99
N ARG A 535 -8.97 17.69 -18.48
CA ARG A 535 -8.46 18.02 -19.83
C ARG A 535 -6.95 17.74 -20.00
N ALA A 536 -6.20 17.63 -18.90
CA ALA A 536 -4.78 17.30 -18.91
C ALA A 536 -4.31 16.68 -17.58
N VAL A 537 -3.18 15.97 -17.64
CA VAL A 537 -2.48 15.36 -16.51
C VAL A 537 -1.03 15.87 -16.49
N GLY A 538 -0.46 16.10 -15.30
CA GLY A 538 0.86 16.70 -15.12
C GLY A 538 0.86 18.24 -15.14
N PRO A 539 2.03 18.91 -15.22
CA PRO A 539 3.37 18.32 -15.41
C PRO A 539 3.83 17.50 -14.20
N GLY A 540 4.85 16.67 -14.38
CA GLY A 540 5.41 15.84 -13.30
C GLY A 540 6.30 14.70 -13.83
N LYS A 541 6.73 13.79 -12.96
CA LYS A 541 7.52 12.60 -13.34
C LYS A 541 6.74 11.75 -14.35
N CYS A 542 7.37 11.37 -15.46
CA CYS A 542 6.73 10.72 -16.61
C CYS A 542 5.88 9.50 -16.20
N SER A 543 6.42 8.63 -15.34
CA SER A 543 5.73 7.41 -14.93
C SER A 543 4.50 7.68 -14.08
N LEU A 544 4.52 8.67 -13.19
CA LEU A 544 3.35 9.04 -12.38
C LEU A 544 2.24 9.64 -13.26
N VAL A 545 2.61 10.57 -14.14
CA VAL A 545 1.66 11.21 -15.08
C VAL A 545 1.01 10.18 -16.00
N LEU A 546 1.79 9.23 -16.54
CA LEU A 546 1.27 8.16 -17.39
C LEU A 546 0.47 7.12 -16.61
N LYS A 547 0.89 6.72 -15.40
CA LYS A 547 0.16 5.77 -14.54
C LYS A 547 -1.24 6.27 -14.19
N GLU A 548 -1.36 7.55 -13.85
CA GLU A 548 -2.65 8.20 -13.57
C GLU A 548 -3.50 8.31 -14.84
N LEU A 549 -2.91 8.75 -15.96
CA LEU A 549 -3.58 8.85 -17.25
C LEU A 549 -4.11 7.51 -17.75
N LEU A 550 -3.35 6.42 -17.61
CA LEU A 550 -3.80 5.05 -17.92
C LEU A 550 -4.90 4.59 -16.96
N SER A 551 -4.79 4.88 -15.66
CA SER A 551 -5.81 4.53 -14.66
C SER A 551 -7.16 5.21 -14.96
N MET A 552 -7.15 6.49 -15.33
CA MET A 552 -8.35 7.21 -15.77
C MET A 552 -8.98 6.61 -17.03
N LEU A 553 -8.17 6.24 -18.03
CA LEU A 553 -8.66 5.58 -19.25
C LEU A 553 -9.29 4.21 -18.97
N ILE A 554 -8.68 3.41 -18.10
CA ILE A 554 -9.18 2.11 -17.66
C ILE A 554 -10.55 2.30 -16.97
N ASN A 555 -10.70 3.30 -16.11
CA ASN A 555 -11.97 3.59 -15.42
C ASN A 555 -13.04 4.18 -16.37
N ALA A 556 -12.64 4.93 -17.39
CA ALA A 556 -13.53 5.43 -18.45
C ALA A 556 -13.97 4.34 -19.45
N ALA A 557 -13.44 3.11 -19.36
CA ALA A 557 -13.79 2.02 -20.27
C ALA A 557 -15.20 1.44 -20.05
N TYR A 558 -15.76 0.85 -21.11
CA TYR A 558 -17.00 0.04 -20.99
C TYR A 558 -16.77 -1.27 -20.23
N LYS A 559 -15.59 -1.87 -20.39
CA LYS A 559 -15.12 -3.09 -19.69
C LYS A 559 -13.64 -2.89 -19.29
N PRO A 560 -13.36 -2.31 -18.11
CA PRO A 560 -12.01 -1.95 -17.65
C PRO A 560 -10.98 -3.09 -17.76
N GLY A 561 -11.33 -4.30 -17.32
CA GLY A 561 -10.45 -5.46 -17.42
C GLY A 561 -10.05 -5.87 -18.85
N ARG A 562 -10.79 -5.44 -19.89
CA ARG A 562 -10.39 -5.65 -21.28
C ARG A 562 -9.36 -4.61 -21.74
N VAL A 563 -9.54 -3.33 -21.37
CA VAL A 563 -8.53 -2.28 -21.62
C VAL A 563 -7.22 -2.64 -20.93
N LEU A 564 -7.29 -3.09 -19.68
CA LEU A 564 -6.16 -3.57 -18.90
C LEU A 564 -5.34 -4.65 -19.63
N LYS A 565 -6.00 -5.66 -20.22
CA LYS A 565 -5.34 -6.72 -21.03
C LYS A 565 -4.74 -6.21 -22.34
N GLU A 566 -5.35 -5.22 -22.99
CA GLU A 566 -4.77 -4.61 -24.21
C GLU A 566 -3.51 -3.79 -23.86
N LEU A 567 -3.52 -3.08 -22.73
CA LEU A 567 -2.36 -2.31 -22.24
C LEU A 567 -1.20 -3.21 -21.80
N GLN A 568 -1.48 -4.36 -21.17
CA GLN A 568 -0.46 -5.37 -20.82
C GLN A 568 0.33 -5.85 -22.06
N GLN A 569 -0.31 -5.85 -23.24
CA GLN A 569 0.30 -6.24 -24.51
C GLN A 569 0.92 -5.08 -25.29
N LEU A 570 1.28 -3.98 -24.63
CA LEU A 570 2.09 -2.91 -25.21
C LEU A 570 3.56 -3.16 -24.86
N GLN A 571 4.29 -3.73 -25.82
CA GLN A 571 5.73 -3.95 -25.73
C GLN A 571 6.37 -3.51 -27.05
N GLU A 572 7.38 -2.65 -26.95
CA GLU A 572 8.07 -2.06 -28.09
C GLU A 572 9.58 -2.08 -27.79
N PRO A 573 10.43 -2.63 -28.68
CA PRO A 573 11.88 -2.63 -28.48
C PRO A 573 12.44 -1.20 -28.47
N GLY A 574 13.25 -0.86 -27.47
CA GLY A 574 13.93 0.44 -27.37
C GLY A 574 13.23 1.51 -26.52
N TRP A 575 12.10 1.19 -25.88
CA TRP A 575 11.54 2.04 -24.82
C TRP A 575 12.27 1.81 -23.49
N ASP A 576 12.55 2.90 -22.77
CA ASP A 576 13.00 2.83 -21.37
C ASP A 576 11.75 2.82 -20.51
N SER A 577 11.33 1.64 -20.07
CA SER A 577 10.05 1.43 -19.39
C SER A 577 10.22 0.79 -18.01
N GLN A 578 9.46 1.25 -17.03
CA GLN A 578 9.29 0.54 -15.76
C GLN A 578 7.95 -0.21 -15.74
N GLU A 579 7.90 -1.32 -15.01
CA GLU A 579 6.70 -2.13 -14.80
C GLU A 579 5.81 -1.48 -13.73
N GLU A 580 4.53 -1.24 -14.04
CA GLU A 580 3.59 -0.56 -13.15
C GLU A 580 2.28 -1.34 -13.02
N THR A 581 1.89 -1.69 -11.78
CA THR A 581 0.64 -2.42 -11.52
C THR A 581 -0.56 -1.48 -11.56
N LEU A 582 -1.41 -1.62 -12.58
CA LEU A 582 -2.66 -0.88 -12.71
C LEU A 582 -3.83 -1.72 -12.15
N LYS A 583 -4.69 -1.05 -11.37
CA LYS A 583 -5.85 -1.65 -10.67
C LYS A 583 -7.15 -1.11 -11.28
N ALA A 584 -8.17 -1.96 -11.45
CA ALA A 584 -9.48 -1.59 -12.04
C ALA A 584 -10.64 -2.27 -11.31
N LYS A 585 -11.75 -1.57 -11.04
CA LYS A 585 -12.94 -2.15 -10.40
C LYS A 585 -14.14 -2.13 -11.35
N TYR A 586 -14.81 -3.27 -11.53
CA TYR A 586 -15.96 -3.38 -12.44
C TYR A 586 -16.93 -4.49 -11.99
N LYS A 587 -18.22 -4.15 -11.85
CA LYS A 587 -19.28 -5.06 -11.35
C LYS A 587 -18.86 -5.82 -10.07
N GLY A 588 -18.38 -5.08 -9.06
CA GLY A 588 -17.90 -5.64 -7.78
C GLY A 588 -16.52 -6.31 -7.83
N LYS A 589 -16.11 -6.87 -8.98
CA LYS A 589 -14.82 -7.55 -9.17
C LYS A 589 -13.67 -6.56 -9.39
N THR A 590 -12.49 -6.89 -8.87
CA THR A 590 -11.26 -6.12 -9.04
C THR A 590 -10.32 -6.85 -9.99
N TYR A 591 -9.82 -6.15 -11.00
CA TYR A 591 -8.85 -6.64 -11.98
C TYR A 591 -7.52 -5.91 -11.76
N ARG A 592 -6.40 -6.62 -11.91
CA ARG A 592 -5.04 -6.06 -11.84
C ARG A 592 -4.21 -6.60 -12.98
N SER A 593 -3.27 -5.79 -13.46
CA SER A 593 -2.24 -6.20 -14.42
C SER A 593 -1.05 -5.27 -14.29
N THR A 594 0.14 -5.82 -14.44
CA THR A 594 1.35 -5.04 -14.70
C THR A 594 1.32 -4.52 -16.14
N VAL A 595 1.78 -3.29 -16.34
CA VAL A 595 1.84 -2.59 -17.63
C VAL A 595 3.16 -1.82 -17.68
N ARG A 596 3.88 -1.90 -18.80
CA ARG A 596 5.13 -1.15 -19.01
C ARG A 596 4.83 0.32 -19.32
N ILE A 597 5.43 1.23 -18.56
CA ILE A 597 5.24 2.69 -18.68
C ILE A 597 6.60 3.36 -18.92
N VAL A 598 6.68 4.21 -19.96
CA VAL A 598 7.92 4.89 -20.33
C VAL A 598 8.39 5.89 -19.27
N ARG A 599 9.71 5.98 -19.10
CA ARG A 599 10.39 6.82 -18.11
C ARG A 599 10.79 8.18 -18.67
N LEU A 600 11.11 8.25 -19.96
CA LEU A 600 11.70 9.41 -20.62
C LEU A 600 10.63 10.31 -21.25
N ALA A 601 10.77 11.62 -21.07
CA ALA A 601 9.81 12.62 -21.55
C ALA A 601 9.68 12.63 -23.08
N GLU A 602 10.78 12.36 -23.79
CA GLU A 602 10.82 12.24 -25.26
C GLU A 602 10.04 11.04 -25.80
N GLN A 603 9.82 10.00 -24.99
CA GLN A 603 9.10 8.79 -25.38
C GLN A 603 7.57 8.92 -25.19
N ILE A 604 7.11 9.91 -24.41
CA ILE A 604 5.68 10.11 -24.12
C ILE A 604 4.79 10.32 -25.35
N PRO A 605 5.15 11.13 -26.37
CA PRO A 605 4.30 11.35 -27.52
C PRO A 605 4.05 10.07 -28.32
N ASP A 606 5.06 9.21 -28.45
CA ASP A 606 4.94 7.89 -29.09
C ASP A 606 4.17 6.90 -28.22
N PHE A 607 4.45 6.86 -26.91
CA PHE A 607 3.73 6.02 -25.95
C PHE A 607 2.22 6.31 -25.95
N CYS A 608 1.83 7.57 -25.80
CA CYS A 608 0.42 7.99 -25.84
C CYS A 608 -0.25 7.62 -27.17
N ARG A 609 0.47 7.78 -28.28
CA ARG A 609 0.01 7.41 -29.62
C ARG A 609 -0.23 5.89 -29.74
N LYS A 610 0.71 5.05 -29.30
CA LYS A 610 0.58 3.59 -29.35
C LYS A 610 -0.51 3.06 -28.41
N VAL A 611 -0.67 3.65 -27.21
CA VAL A 611 -1.81 3.41 -26.31
C VAL A 611 -3.13 3.67 -27.04
N CYS A 612 -3.28 4.84 -27.68
CA CYS A 612 -4.48 5.17 -28.44
C CYS A 612 -4.75 4.17 -29.57
N VAL A 613 -3.72 3.80 -30.34
CA VAL A 613 -3.84 2.86 -31.48
C VAL A 613 -4.24 1.46 -31.01
N LYS A 614 -3.64 0.94 -29.92
CA LYS A 614 -3.99 -0.35 -29.32
C LYS A 614 -5.45 -0.40 -28.88
N LEU A 615 -5.95 0.69 -28.28
CA LEU A 615 -7.35 0.86 -27.89
C LEU A 615 -8.27 1.28 -29.06
N GLN A 616 -7.78 1.28 -30.30
CA GLN A 616 -8.51 1.63 -31.53
C GLN A 616 -9.18 3.03 -31.46
N CYS A 617 -8.53 3.95 -30.75
CA CYS A 617 -8.92 5.34 -30.61
C CYS A 617 -8.24 6.22 -31.68
N CYS A 618 -8.54 7.51 -31.68
CA CYS A 618 -7.74 8.51 -32.39
C CYS A 618 -6.30 8.52 -31.84
N PRO A 619 -5.25 8.43 -32.68
CA PRO A 619 -3.84 8.59 -32.29
C PRO A 619 -3.52 9.85 -31.47
N ASN A 620 -4.36 10.88 -31.56
CA ASN A 620 -4.23 12.15 -30.83
C ASN A 620 -5.31 12.34 -29.74
N LEU A 621 -5.96 11.26 -29.28
CA LEU A 621 -6.85 11.31 -28.11
C LEU A 621 -6.06 11.67 -26.83
N LEU A 622 -4.80 11.22 -26.76
CA LEU A 622 -3.85 11.47 -25.69
C LEU A 622 -2.56 11.99 -26.31
N GLY A 623 -1.93 12.98 -25.71
CA GLY A 623 -0.62 13.46 -26.17
C GLY A 623 -0.21 14.81 -25.58
N PRO A 624 0.99 15.32 -25.92
CA PRO A 624 1.50 16.59 -25.40
C PRO A 624 0.74 17.82 -25.90
N ASP A 625 -0.08 17.67 -26.94
CA ASP A 625 -0.77 18.78 -27.59
C ASP A 625 -2.28 18.79 -27.32
N LEU A 626 -2.79 19.96 -26.94
CA LEU A 626 -4.23 20.24 -26.91
C LEU A 626 -4.80 20.37 -28.33
N ARG A 627 -5.94 19.72 -28.60
CA ARG A 627 -6.72 19.85 -29.83
C ARG A 627 -8.11 20.40 -29.49
N ALA A 628 -8.35 21.66 -29.84
CA ALA A 628 -9.60 22.35 -29.52
C ALA A 628 -10.76 21.89 -30.42
N ASP A 629 -10.68 22.12 -31.74
CA ASP A 629 -11.81 21.93 -32.66
C ASP A 629 -11.49 21.08 -33.92
N SER A 630 -10.23 21.08 -34.39
CA SER A 630 -9.78 20.26 -35.53
C SER A 630 -8.72 19.24 -35.09
N CYS A 631 -8.97 17.97 -35.40
CA CYS A 631 -8.00 16.89 -35.20
C CYS A 631 -7.27 16.62 -36.53
N PRO A 632 -5.92 16.51 -36.58
CA PRO A 632 -5.18 16.23 -37.81
C PRO A 632 -5.63 14.96 -38.56
N GLU A 633 -6.12 13.95 -37.84
CA GLU A 633 -6.65 12.69 -38.40
C GLU A 633 -8.09 12.84 -38.95
N ASN A 634 -8.69 14.03 -38.87
CA ASN A 634 -10.10 14.30 -39.18
C ASN A 634 -11.08 13.31 -38.52
N CYS A 635 -10.73 12.81 -37.32
CA CYS A 635 -11.47 11.73 -36.67
C CYS A 635 -12.88 12.13 -36.21
N SER A 636 -13.17 13.42 -36.08
CA SER A 636 -14.47 13.97 -35.69
C SER A 636 -15.53 13.92 -36.80
N VAL A 637 -15.12 13.83 -38.07
CA VAL A 637 -16.02 13.74 -39.25
C VAL A 637 -16.17 12.32 -39.80
N GLN A 638 -15.53 11.31 -39.18
CA GLN A 638 -15.71 9.91 -39.58
C GLN A 638 -16.76 9.20 -38.72
N THR A 639 -17.67 8.48 -39.36
CA THR A 639 -18.61 7.60 -38.64
C THR A 639 -17.85 6.44 -38.00
N LYS A 640 -18.38 5.91 -36.88
CA LYS A 640 -17.78 4.78 -36.13
C LYS A 640 -17.41 3.61 -37.05
N THR A 641 -18.28 3.27 -38.00
CA THR A 641 -18.08 2.21 -39.00
C THR A 641 -16.90 2.51 -39.95
N LYS A 642 -16.76 3.75 -40.41
CA LYS A 642 -15.68 4.16 -41.32
C LYS A 642 -14.33 4.19 -40.60
N TYR A 643 -14.28 4.72 -39.37
CA TYR A 643 -13.04 4.78 -38.60
C TYR A 643 -12.50 3.38 -38.27
N THR A 644 -13.36 2.46 -37.81
CA THR A 644 -12.96 1.07 -37.55
C THR A 644 -12.54 0.32 -38.84
N TYR A 645 -13.08 0.68 -40.01
CA TYR A 645 -12.66 0.09 -41.29
C TYR A 645 -11.24 0.50 -41.72
N TYR A 646 -10.84 1.76 -41.51
CA TYR A 646 -9.50 2.23 -41.90
C TYR A 646 -8.40 1.92 -40.86
N TYR A 647 -8.73 1.89 -39.57
CA TYR A 647 -7.73 1.73 -38.49
C TYR A 647 -7.84 0.39 -37.71
N GLY A 648 -8.91 -0.40 -37.92
CA GLY A 648 -9.14 -1.67 -37.24
C GLY A 648 -8.47 -2.88 -37.88
N LYS A 649 -7.21 -3.14 -37.48
CA LYS A 649 -6.33 -4.27 -37.88
C LYS A 649 -5.82 -4.24 -39.34
N LYS A 650 -4.48 -4.23 -39.49
CA LYS A 650 -3.78 -4.34 -40.78
C LYS A 650 -4.14 -5.66 -41.49
N ARG A 651 -4.30 -5.57 -42.83
CA ARG A 651 -4.50 -6.72 -43.73
C ARG A 651 -3.31 -7.69 -43.68
N ARG A 652 -3.58 -9.00 -43.73
CA ARG A 652 -2.63 -9.94 -44.36
C ARG A 652 -2.62 -9.65 -45.87
N LEU A 653 -1.46 -9.43 -46.46
CA LEU A 653 -1.33 -9.39 -47.92
C LEU A 653 -1.39 -10.82 -48.49
N PRO A 654 -2.16 -11.09 -49.55
CA PRO A 654 -2.04 -12.33 -50.31
C PRO A 654 -0.71 -12.36 -51.08
N LYS A 655 -0.11 -13.55 -51.16
CA LYS A 655 1.03 -13.85 -52.04
C LYS A 655 0.60 -13.72 -53.51
N ALA A 656 1.49 -13.25 -54.38
CA ALA A 656 1.20 -13.14 -55.80
C ALA A 656 1.21 -14.52 -56.49
N VAL A 657 0.12 -14.84 -57.19
CA VAL A 657 0.06 -15.79 -58.31
C VAL A 657 -1.01 -15.26 -59.27
N GLY A 658 -0.67 -15.11 -60.55
CA GLY A 658 -1.64 -14.86 -61.63
C GLY A 658 -1.94 -16.15 -62.38
N GLY A 659 -3.06 -16.20 -63.10
CA GLY A 659 -3.37 -17.30 -64.02
C GLY A 659 -4.81 -17.82 -63.93
N ASP A 660 -5.61 -17.41 -64.92
CA ASP A 660 -6.66 -18.15 -65.61
C ASP A 660 -7.99 -18.57 -64.95
N GLU A 661 -8.95 -18.77 -65.85
CA GLU A 661 -10.37 -18.93 -65.63
C GLU A 661 -10.83 -20.38 -65.39
N ALA A 662 -12.11 -20.49 -65.04
CA ALA A 662 -13.08 -21.54 -65.43
C ALA A 662 -13.76 -22.31 -64.28
N LYS A 663 -15.07 -22.10 -64.17
CA LYS A 663 -16.08 -23.02 -63.58
C LYS A 663 -16.40 -24.10 -64.64
N PRO A 664 -16.97 -25.30 -64.34
CA PRO A 664 -18.09 -25.54 -63.39
C PRO A 664 -17.98 -26.94 -62.68
N ALA A 665 -19.00 -27.68 -62.19
CA ALA A 665 -20.45 -27.51 -62.08
C ALA A 665 -21.09 -28.40 -60.97
N ARG A 666 -22.11 -27.88 -60.25
CA ARG A 666 -23.28 -28.64 -59.68
C ARG A 666 -22.96 -29.68 -58.55
N ARG A 667 -23.85 -30.01 -57.60
CA ARG A 667 -25.34 -29.93 -57.56
C ARG A 667 -25.89 -30.01 -56.11
N ARG A 668 -26.75 -29.03 -55.72
CA ARG A 668 -28.06 -29.17 -55.00
C ARG A 668 -28.11 -29.81 -53.57
N ARG A 669 -29.08 -29.48 -52.67
CA ARG A 669 -30.38 -28.75 -52.82
C ARG A 669 -30.98 -28.25 -51.47
N LYS A 670 -31.52 -27.01 -51.46
CA LYS A 670 -32.75 -26.50 -50.76
C LYS A 670 -32.88 -26.66 -49.21
N ARG A 671 -33.67 -25.86 -48.46
CA ARG A 671 -34.63 -24.75 -48.77
C ARG A 671 -34.70 -23.80 -47.54
N LYS A 672 -34.39 -22.50 -47.72
CA LYS A 672 -35.28 -21.32 -47.52
C LYS A 672 -36.46 -21.42 -46.52
N ALA A 673 -36.51 -20.43 -45.62
CA ALA A 673 -37.61 -20.07 -44.71
C ALA A 673 -38.66 -19.12 -45.35
N ILE A 674 -39.50 -18.50 -44.49
CA ILE A 674 -40.44 -17.36 -44.71
C ILE A 674 -41.86 -17.83 -45.19
N PHE A 675 -43.00 -17.58 -44.51
CA PHE A 675 -43.61 -16.30 -44.07
C PHE A 675 -44.74 -16.45 -43.00
N VAL A 676 -45.15 -15.31 -42.45
CA VAL A 676 -46.10 -14.97 -41.35
C VAL A 676 -47.60 -15.27 -41.62
N GLN A 677 -48.42 -15.67 -40.62
CA GLN A 677 -49.57 -14.89 -40.05
C GLN A 677 -50.64 -15.62 -39.18
N LYS A 678 -51.02 -14.92 -38.09
CA LYS A 678 -52.35 -14.78 -37.43
C LYS A 678 -53.23 -16.00 -37.06
N LYS A 679 -53.35 -16.20 -35.73
CA LYS A 679 -54.56 -15.98 -34.91
C LYS A 679 -55.89 -16.66 -35.34
N ARG A 680 -56.33 -17.66 -34.56
CA ARG A 680 -57.66 -17.63 -33.88
C ARG A 680 -57.73 -18.58 -32.65
N ARG A 681 -58.63 -18.24 -31.71
CA ARG A 681 -58.94 -18.97 -30.46
C ARG A 681 -59.78 -20.23 -30.69
N SER A 682 -59.66 -21.19 -29.78
CA SER A 682 -60.72 -22.01 -29.10
C SER A 682 -60.21 -23.44 -28.85
N SER A 683 -60.56 -24.17 -27.77
CA SER A 683 -61.08 -23.86 -26.42
C SER A 683 -61.17 -25.18 -25.62
N ASN A 684 -61.27 -25.12 -24.29
CA ASN A 684 -61.71 -26.20 -23.36
C ASN A 684 -60.67 -27.35 -23.13
N MET A 685 -60.20 -27.54 -21.88
CA MET A 685 -60.79 -28.32 -20.75
C MET A 685 -60.55 -29.85 -20.92
N ASP A 686 -60.23 -30.65 -19.90
CA ASP A 686 -60.07 -30.38 -18.46
C ASP A 686 -59.37 -31.55 -17.69
N TYR A 687 -59.10 -31.32 -16.39
CA TYR A 687 -59.05 -32.31 -15.27
C TYR A 687 -57.84 -33.27 -15.05
N THR A 688 -57.00 -32.86 -14.09
CA THR A 688 -56.68 -33.53 -12.79
C THR A 688 -56.32 -35.03 -12.65
N ALA A 689 -55.20 -35.28 -11.93
CA ALA A 689 -55.11 -35.96 -10.61
C ALA A 689 -54.14 -37.17 -10.47
N ALA A 690 -53.23 -37.00 -9.50
CA ALA A 690 -52.68 -37.98 -8.53
C ALA A 690 -51.86 -39.21 -8.99
N GLY A 691 -50.65 -39.33 -8.39
CA GLY A 691 -49.85 -40.57 -8.42
C GLY A 691 -48.35 -40.37 -8.14
N SER A 692 -47.94 -40.40 -6.87
CA SER A 692 -46.55 -40.67 -6.43
C SER A 692 -46.39 -42.19 -6.19
N PRO A 693 -45.18 -42.79 -5.95
CA PRO A 693 -43.89 -42.16 -5.61
C PRO A 693 -42.60 -42.81 -6.25
N GLN A 694 -41.45 -42.34 -5.77
CA GLN A 694 -40.10 -42.96 -5.69
C GLN A 694 -38.99 -42.71 -6.75
N ASP A 695 -37.86 -42.27 -6.15
CA ASP A 695 -36.43 -42.55 -6.40
C ASP A 695 -35.55 -41.79 -7.42
N SER A 696 -34.30 -41.63 -6.95
CA SER A 696 -33.04 -41.20 -7.59
C SER A 696 -32.92 -39.75 -8.08
N ASP A 697 -32.19 -38.96 -7.28
CA ASP A 697 -30.91 -38.30 -7.55
C ASP A 697 -30.67 -37.37 -8.77
N GLU A 698 -29.68 -36.50 -8.54
CA GLU A 698 -28.93 -35.61 -9.43
C GLU A 698 -29.39 -34.13 -9.53
N GLU A 699 -28.38 -33.29 -9.71
CA GLU A 699 -28.32 -31.90 -9.25
C GLU A 699 -28.50 -30.86 -10.39
N GLU A 700 -28.54 -29.59 -9.94
CA GLU A 700 -28.26 -28.33 -10.65
C GLU A 700 -29.48 -27.45 -11.00
N GLU A 701 -29.59 -26.34 -10.25
CA GLU A 701 -30.49 -25.22 -10.53
C GLU A 701 -29.82 -24.23 -11.50
N GLU A 702 -30.35 -24.11 -12.72
CA GLU A 702 -30.41 -22.83 -13.41
C GLU A 702 -31.76 -22.18 -13.09
N ASP A 703 -31.80 -20.91 -12.68
CA ASP A 703 -32.57 -19.94 -13.45
C ASP A 703 -32.24 -18.47 -13.13
N GLU A 704 -32.36 -17.62 -14.15
CA GLU A 704 -32.19 -16.17 -14.06
C GLU A 704 -33.53 -15.42 -13.92
N GLU A 705 -33.43 -14.27 -13.26
CA GLU A 705 -34.09 -13.00 -13.63
C GLU A 705 -35.52 -12.60 -13.18
N LEU A 706 -35.65 -11.25 -13.15
CA LEU A 706 -36.85 -10.41 -13.33
C LEU A 706 -37.72 -9.95 -12.14
N MET A 707 -37.12 -9.03 -11.38
CA MET A 707 -37.61 -7.67 -11.12
C MET A 707 -39.00 -7.23 -11.68
N GLN A 708 -39.91 -6.94 -10.73
CA GLN A 708 -40.68 -5.69 -10.58
C GLN A 708 -41.58 -5.10 -11.69
N SER A 709 -42.90 -5.07 -11.42
CA SER A 709 -43.85 -3.94 -11.59
C SER A 709 -45.15 -4.26 -10.80
N CYS A 710 -46.04 -3.37 -10.34
CA CYS A 710 -46.04 -1.91 -10.24
C CYS A 710 -47.15 -1.45 -9.26
N SER A 711 -46.85 -0.46 -8.40
CA SER A 711 -47.66 0.70 -7.92
C SER A 711 -49.22 0.74 -7.87
N GLU A 712 -49.72 1.32 -6.75
CA GLU A 712 -51.04 2.00 -6.50
C GLU A 712 -52.33 1.13 -6.45
N GLY A 713 -53.35 1.42 -5.63
CA GLY A 713 -53.55 2.46 -4.60
C GLY A 713 -55.02 2.51 -4.09
N SER A 714 -55.35 3.45 -3.20
CA SER A 714 -56.70 3.93 -2.77
C SER A 714 -57.29 3.48 -1.41
N SER A 715 -57.39 4.49 -0.51
CA SER A 715 -58.57 4.86 0.31
C SER A 715 -59.25 3.87 1.27
N SER A 716 -59.17 4.10 2.59
CA SER A 716 -60.16 4.93 3.33
C SER A 716 -59.99 4.90 4.87
N GLU A 717 -60.15 6.06 5.49
CA GLU A 717 -60.47 6.29 6.92
C GLU A 717 -61.85 7.03 6.96
N PRO A 718 -62.47 7.38 8.11
CA PRO A 718 -62.11 7.14 9.53
C PRO A 718 -63.27 6.55 10.38
N ARG A 719 -63.00 6.21 11.66
CA ARG A 719 -63.89 6.49 12.81
C ARG A 719 -63.09 6.61 14.12
N ASP A 720 -63.27 7.73 14.81
CA ASP A 720 -62.90 7.89 16.22
C ASP A 720 -63.86 7.13 17.14
N ASP A 721 -63.37 6.66 18.29
CA ASP A 721 -64.14 6.72 19.54
C ASP A 721 -63.22 6.76 20.75
N GLN A 722 -63.66 7.40 21.83
CA GLN A 722 -62.87 7.69 23.05
C GLN A 722 -63.16 6.68 24.17
N THR A 723 -62.20 6.37 25.05
CA THR A 723 -62.32 6.50 26.53
C THR A 723 -61.09 5.99 27.32
N ASP A 724 -61.02 6.40 28.59
CA ASP A 724 -59.90 6.27 29.53
C ASP A 724 -59.65 4.87 30.14
N ALA A 725 -58.44 4.70 30.72
CA ALA A 725 -58.21 4.37 32.14
C ALA A 725 -57.07 3.35 32.44
N SER A 726 -56.05 3.87 33.15
CA SER A 726 -55.27 3.22 34.22
C SER A 726 -54.64 1.81 34.09
N SER A 727 -53.31 1.81 33.94
CA SER A 727 -52.33 1.31 34.93
C SER A 727 -51.87 -0.18 34.99
N VAL A 728 -50.61 -0.30 35.43
CA VAL A 728 -49.82 -1.44 35.98
C VAL A 728 -49.26 -2.56 35.07
N GLU A 729 -47.96 -2.37 34.74
CA GLU A 729 -46.82 -3.30 34.69
C GLU A 729 -46.71 -4.56 33.78
N ALA A 730 -45.45 -4.74 33.35
CA ALA A 730 -44.73 -5.97 32.98
C ALA A 730 -45.06 -6.69 31.65
N THR A 731 -44.23 -6.45 30.63
CA THR A 731 -43.24 -7.42 30.05
C THR A 731 -42.74 -6.96 28.66
N GLY A 732 -41.61 -7.54 28.18
CA GLY A 732 -41.34 -7.64 26.74
C GLY A 732 -40.43 -6.58 26.10
N GLY A 733 -39.18 -6.97 25.78
CA GLY A 733 -38.16 -6.11 25.17
C GLY A 733 -38.33 -5.78 23.68
N GLY A 734 -37.47 -4.88 23.20
CA GLY A 734 -37.36 -4.56 21.76
C GLY A 734 -36.76 -3.17 21.46
N GLY A 735 -35.46 -2.95 21.71
CA GLY A 735 -34.82 -1.66 21.43
C GLY A 735 -33.31 -1.73 21.24
N ARG A 736 -32.83 -1.57 19.99
CA ARG A 736 -31.39 -1.46 19.66
C ARG A 736 -30.75 -0.27 20.41
N PRO A 737 -29.62 -0.43 21.11
CA PRO A 737 -28.92 0.71 21.70
C PRO A 737 -28.26 1.57 20.62
N ARG A 738 -28.56 2.87 20.63
CA ARG A 738 -27.80 3.90 19.88
C ARG A 738 -26.38 3.99 20.45
N ARG A 739 -25.39 4.25 19.58
CA ARG A 739 -24.00 4.54 19.99
C ARG A 739 -23.97 5.71 20.97
N ALA A 740 -23.51 5.48 22.19
CA ALA A 740 -23.18 6.54 23.13
C ALA A 740 -21.79 7.10 22.79
N ALA A 741 -21.73 8.40 22.48
CA ALA A 741 -20.45 9.10 22.32
C ALA A 741 -19.89 9.43 23.71
N ALA A 742 -18.85 8.71 24.14
CA ALA A 742 -18.14 9.02 25.38
C ALA A 742 -17.32 10.31 25.20
N LEU A 743 -17.69 11.35 25.95
CA LEU A 743 -17.00 12.64 25.99
C LEU A 743 -15.56 12.48 26.51
N ARG A 744 -14.56 12.54 25.62
CA ARG A 744 -13.17 12.78 26.03
C ARG A 744 -13.02 14.23 26.51
N ARG A 745 -13.03 14.46 27.83
CA ARG A 745 -12.54 15.71 28.42
C ARG A 745 -11.01 15.75 28.31
N ALA A 746 -10.50 16.31 27.21
CA ALA A 746 -9.11 16.73 27.14
C ALA A 746 -8.96 18.10 27.80
N PHE A 747 -8.35 18.16 28.99
CA PHE A 747 -7.82 19.42 29.52
C PHE A 747 -6.49 19.72 28.82
N SER A 748 -6.57 20.27 27.61
CA SER A 748 -5.45 21.02 27.04
C SER A 748 -5.42 22.39 27.71
N ALA A 749 -4.23 22.84 28.13
CA ALA A 749 -4.04 24.19 28.63
C ALA A 749 -4.20 25.19 27.47
N ALA A 750 -5.42 25.68 27.28
CA ALA A 750 -5.72 26.70 26.29
C ALA A 750 -5.03 28.02 26.65
N VAL A 751 -3.84 28.24 26.08
CA VAL A 751 -3.37 29.61 25.82
C VAL A 751 -4.39 30.22 24.86
N SER A 752 -5.24 31.09 25.39
CA SER A 752 -6.36 31.71 24.69
C SER A 752 -5.89 32.74 23.66
N LEU A 753 -5.26 32.28 22.58
CA LEU A 753 -5.09 33.06 21.36
C LEU A 753 -6.43 33.14 20.63
N ARG A 754 -7.20 34.19 20.94
CA ARG A 754 -8.26 34.69 20.06
C ARG A 754 -7.60 35.05 18.71
N PRO A 755 -7.96 34.43 17.58
CA PRO A 755 -7.38 34.80 16.30
C PRO A 755 -7.87 36.19 15.87
N LEU A 756 -6.94 37.04 15.44
CA LEU A 756 -7.20 38.35 14.85
C LEU A 756 -7.79 38.20 13.44
N ILE A 757 -9.08 37.85 13.35
CA ILE A 757 -9.80 37.74 12.05
C ILE A 757 -10.51 39.06 11.68
N ASN A 758 -10.81 39.93 12.65
CA ASN A 758 -11.45 41.23 12.40
C ASN A 758 -10.49 42.33 11.89
N GLY A 759 -9.25 42.00 11.53
CA GLY A 759 -8.19 42.99 11.26
C GLY A 759 -7.98 43.41 9.80
N SER A 760 -8.33 42.55 8.82
CA SER A 760 -7.65 42.60 7.50
C SER A 760 -8.57 42.67 6.26
N ILE A 761 -9.82 43.12 6.39
CA ILE A 761 -10.79 43.18 5.27
C ILE A 761 -11.09 44.61 4.79
N ASN A 762 -10.62 45.64 5.49
CA ASN A 762 -11.00 47.05 5.23
C ASN A 762 -10.30 47.75 4.04
N THR A 763 -9.58 47.05 3.16
CA THR A 763 -8.75 47.69 2.11
C THR A 763 -9.35 47.67 0.69
N ILE A 764 -10.60 47.20 0.50
CA ILE A 764 -11.25 47.13 -0.82
C ILE A 764 -12.40 48.15 -0.95
N ASN A 765 -12.18 49.40 -0.53
CA ASN A 765 -13.11 50.51 -0.82
C ASN A 765 -12.40 51.87 -0.72
N HIS A 766 -11.73 52.32 -1.79
CA HIS A 766 -11.51 53.75 -2.02
C HIS A 766 -11.23 54.05 -3.50
N PHE A 767 -12.28 54.48 -4.22
CA PHE A 767 -12.14 55.35 -5.39
C PHE A 767 -13.36 56.28 -5.49
N HIS A 768 -13.08 57.56 -5.79
CA HIS A 768 -14.02 58.67 -6.02
C HIS A 768 -14.95 59.13 -4.87
N ARG A 769 -14.58 60.25 -4.25
CA ARG A 769 -15.16 61.56 -4.62
C ARG A 769 -14.30 62.74 -4.14
N PHE A 770 -14.06 63.66 -5.07
CA PHE A 770 -13.18 64.84 -5.04
C PHE A 770 -11.68 64.54 -5.00
#